data_AF-A0A3A9A0P6-F1
#
_entry.id   AF-A0A3A9A0P6-F1
#
_cell.length_a   1.000
_cell.length_b   1.000
_cell.length_c   1.000
_cell.angle_alpha   90.00
_cell.angle_beta   90.00
_cell.angle_gamma   90.00
#
_symmetry.space_group_name_H-M   'P 1'
#
loop_
_entity.id
_entity.type
_entity.pdbx_description
1 polymer ?
#
loop_
_entity_poly.entity_id
_entity_poly.type
_entity_poly.pdbx_seq_one_letter_code
_entity_poly.pdbx_strand_id
1 'polypeptide(L)'
;MAVKEFPAGTQLIQSGQNLSALHVIAKGSVRATYPGGEFYLSKGDVIGVCEIFFGSYFISYQAEEATSLASYPCSPAQLSTFMRSNADMANFVVTSLFKQFHEILDQYELSHFDCNNFYHYLMDSYEDYKTFCTKHGFAARDLPAMETLTQLVLEEDVDNWLDGYYAQLRKMVTGKPAKDQDPDFLTGLILKASQDVYQVISVCRVLYDYKSEITNLLMNDNHLDFFDLYAGVLYKLGPNETDSTTLIAALSTMMIQLESQPSIDKEMYQQRVAEYREKLNNLSERTGSEDAKTDDVPEITDSMNTILTYSGVNGETASAFRAAVDKYAKMADKNSSDDAARKLRLTITKLFYQIYEGAFLKSLHDNAIPKVVKMFFNFGYVDEKLAGMENASYLYSIVDRIPTDPKRKVYTIYEWLKAIYNGDKVPSRNEFDADFIAYLHEQKMTGKITAAEEISMQNDREKQVLFELNNMFPTVNKITFGRIINFCPIFSEHNILKDLDVSLVSAEKVEEAFKMIRSLDFSAYYRDIIYTNPELGIGKESISVEVLPDIILMPNVGIRGVAWQEIEGRKRTTPARMMVSIFQMEDLTNILVRLTGDFRWEMCKRVQGARWNDVSEASLTSEYFDYIQFYKKNRDLSADAKDKIKLSMQKAKNSFKEMFIRDYEAWVLYEGSGSPRLNKVSRTILFTYCPFAKEIRNRLKANPLYKEMMDRYDIKLSQKIHHYNNLFQKLKNTNTPVPEELQNQRAFLDM
;
A
#
# COMPACT_ATOMS: atom_id res chain seq x y z
N MET A 1 -18.05 47.00 -12.11
CA MET A 1 -17.11 45.85 -12.20
C MET A 1 -17.65 44.90 -13.26
N ALA A 2 -16.79 44.25 -14.04
CA ALA A 2 -17.22 43.37 -15.12
C ALA A 2 -17.66 42.01 -14.55
N VAL A 3 -18.90 41.62 -14.86
CA VAL A 3 -19.39 40.26 -14.63
C VAL A 3 -18.72 39.35 -15.65
N LYS A 4 -18.10 38.27 -15.19
CA LYS A 4 -17.44 37.29 -16.06
C LYS A 4 -18.31 36.04 -16.17
N GLU A 5 -18.53 35.58 -17.40
CA GLU A 5 -19.28 34.36 -17.68
C GLU A 5 -18.36 33.16 -17.84
N PHE A 6 -18.82 32.01 -17.37
CA PHE A 6 -18.13 30.74 -17.40
C PHE A 6 -19.09 29.66 -17.93
N PRO A 7 -18.65 28.80 -18.86
CA PRO A 7 -19.47 27.69 -19.33
C PRO A 7 -19.61 26.60 -18.25
N ALA A 8 -20.63 25.75 -18.42
CA ALA A 8 -20.84 24.57 -17.57
C ALA A 8 -19.60 23.66 -17.55
N GLY A 9 -19.34 23.03 -16.40
CA GLY A 9 -18.18 22.18 -16.14
C GLY A 9 -16.87 22.94 -15.87
N THR A 10 -16.84 24.27 -15.97
CA THR A 10 -15.60 25.04 -15.74
C THR A 10 -15.17 24.97 -14.28
N GLN A 11 -13.93 24.55 -14.02
CA GLN A 11 -13.30 24.69 -12.70
C GLN A 11 -13.06 26.17 -12.44
N LEU A 12 -13.82 26.75 -11.51
CA LEU A 12 -13.73 28.18 -11.17
C LEU A 12 -12.55 28.41 -10.22
N ILE A 13 -12.43 27.58 -9.18
CA ILE A 13 -11.43 27.69 -8.13
C ILE A 13 -11.05 26.27 -7.68
N GLN A 14 -9.75 26.01 -7.51
CA GLN A 14 -9.25 24.74 -6.99
C GLN A 14 -8.76 24.91 -5.55
N SER A 15 -9.06 23.94 -4.68
CA SER A 15 -8.49 23.87 -3.33
C SER A 15 -6.95 23.99 -3.36
N GLY A 16 -6.39 24.75 -2.42
CA GLY A 16 -4.98 25.11 -2.33
C GLY A 16 -4.60 26.43 -3.02
N GLN A 17 -5.50 27.05 -3.80
CA GLN A 17 -5.25 28.37 -4.38
C GLN A 17 -5.36 29.48 -3.33
N ASN A 18 -4.65 30.60 -3.54
CA ASN A 18 -4.74 31.78 -2.67
C ASN A 18 -6.10 32.47 -2.84
N LEU A 19 -6.70 32.89 -1.74
CA LEU A 19 -7.93 33.67 -1.74
C LEU A 19 -7.60 35.16 -1.82
N SER A 20 -7.81 35.74 -3.01
CA SER A 20 -7.60 37.17 -3.27
C SER A 20 -8.88 37.97 -3.48
N ALA A 21 -10.02 37.29 -3.60
CA ALA A 21 -11.31 37.92 -3.88
C ALA A 21 -12.48 37.06 -3.34
N LEU A 22 -13.60 37.73 -3.09
CA LEU A 22 -14.91 37.10 -2.89
C LEU A 22 -15.69 37.17 -4.19
N HIS A 23 -16.39 36.09 -4.55
CA HIS A 23 -17.11 36.01 -5.84
C HIS A 23 -18.60 35.80 -5.61
N VAL A 24 -19.41 36.77 -6.02
CA VAL A 24 -20.87 36.71 -5.95
C VAL A 24 -21.41 36.06 -7.22
N ILE A 25 -22.28 35.06 -7.07
CA ILE A 25 -22.96 34.41 -8.18
C ILE A 25 -24.08 35.32 -8.69
N ALA A 26 -23.90 35.92 -9.86
CA ALA A 26 -24.89 36.81 -10.48
C ALA A 26 -25.98 36.03 -11.23
N LYS A 27 -25.61 34.88 -11.81
CA LYS A 27 -26.49 33.94 -12.54
C LYS A 27 -25.85 32.55 -12.52
N GLY A 28 -26.67 31.51 -12.56
CA GLY A 28 -26.25 30.11 -12.62
C GLY A 28 -26.13 29.46 -11.24
N SER A 29 -25.51 28.28 -11.22
CA SER A 29 -25.22 27.50 -10.03
C SER A 29 -23.77 26.99 -10.04
N VAL A 30 -23.24 26.77 -8.84
CA VAL A 30 -21.86 26.34 -8.60
C VAL A 30 -21.88 25.19 -7.60
N ARG A 31 -21.24 24.08 -7.95
CA ARG A 31 -20.97 23.00 -7.01
C ARG A 31 -19.70 23.30 -6.23
N ALA A 32 -19.82 23.24 -4.92
CA ALA A 32 -18.73 23.32 -3.97
C ALA A 32 -18.40 21.90 -3.50
N THR A 33 -17.13 21.49 -3.54
CA THR A 33 -16.71 20.14 -3.18
C THR A 33 -15.48 20.17 -2.29
N TYR A 34 -15.50 19.39 -1.22
CA TYR A 34 -14.40 19.18 -0.29
C TYR A 34 -14.37 17.70 0.16
N PRO A 35 -13.29 17.21 0.79
CA PRO A 35 -13.25 15.84 1.28
C PRO A 35 -14.37 15.58 2.31
N GLY A 36 -15.31 14.69 1.96
CA GLY A 36 -16.46 14.35 2.82
C GLY A 36 -17.74 15.12 2.55
N GLY A 37 -17.80 15.97 1.51
CA GLY A 37 -19.05 16.68 1.22
C GLY A 37 -19.07 17.46 -0.08
N GLU A 38 -20.29 17.74 -0.55
CA GLU A 38 -20.55 18.67 -1.64
C GLU A 38 -21.85 19.44 -1.44
N PHE A 39 -21.88 20.73 -1.72
CA PHE A 39 -23.10 21.53 -1.64
C PHE A 39 -23.21 22.48 -2.83
N TYR A 40 -24.41 23.02 -3.03
CA TYR A 40 -24.73 23.81 -4.21
C TYR A 40 -24.99 25.27 -3.85
N LEU A 41 -24.25 26.15 -4.52
CA LEU A 41 -24.40 27.59 -4.44
C LEU A 41 -25.23 28.10 -5.62
N SER A 42 -26.13 29.04 -5.35
CA SER A 42 -27.02 29.61 -6.36
C SER A 42 -26.89 31.13 -6.41
N LYS A 43 -27.68 31.77 -7.29
CA LYS A 43 -27.68 33.23 -7.44
C LYS A 43 -27.78 33.95 -6.08
N GLY A 44 -26.83 34.83 -5.82
CA GLY A 44 -26.70 35.60 -4.59
C GLY A 44 -25.74 35.00 -3.55
N ASP A 45 -25.31 33.75 -3.73
CA ASP A 45 -24.29 33.15 -2.87
C ASP A 45 -22.88 33.67 -3.18
N VAL A 46 -22.00 33.55 -2.18
CA VAL A 46 -20.65 34.12 -2.20
C VAL A 46 -19.59 33.04 -2.00
N ILE A 47 -18.76 32.84 -3.02
CA ILE A 47 -17.61 31.93 -3.00
C ILE A 47 -16.45 32.57 -2.24
N GLY A 48 -15.79 31.79 -1.38
CA GLY A 48 -14.64 32.21 -0.57
C GLY A 48 -14.99 32.72 0.83
N VAL A 49 -16.27 32.88 1.17
CA VAL A 49 -16.66 33.45 2.47
C VAL A 49 -16.29 32.56 3.66
N CYS A 50 -16.41 31.24 3.50
CA CYS A 50 -16.05 30.25 4.53
C CYS A 50 -14.54 30.09 4.71
N GLU A 51 -13.73 30.57 3.78
CA GLU A 51 -12.28 30.31 3.73
C GLU A 51 -11.44 31.57 3.97
N ILE A 52 -12.11 32.74 4.08
CA ILE A 52 -11.44 34.03 4.11
C ILE A 52 -10.40 34.09 5.23
N PHE A 53 -10.67 33.58 6.44
CA PHE A 53 -9.71 33.62 7.56
C PHE A 53 -8.33 33.04 7.20
N PHE A 54 -8.30 31.96 6.43
CA PHE A 54 -7.07 31.25 6.07
C PHE A 54 -6.35 31.85 4.86
N GLY A 55 -6.99 32.77 4.13
CA GLY A 55 -6.42 33.40 2.93
C GLY A 55 -6.11 32.42 1.79
N SER A 56 -6.64 31.20 1.84
CA SER A 56 -6.50 30.16 0.83
C SER A 56 -7.76 29.30 0.79
N TYR A 57 -8.14 28.85 -0.41
CA TYR A 57 -9.31 27.99 -0.60
C TYR A 57 -9.00 26.58 -0.12
N PHE A 58 -9.88 26.00 0.68
CA PHE A 58 -9.87 24.56 0.98
C PHE A 58 -11.05 23.83 0.35
N ILE A 59 -12.01 24.56 -0.24
CA ILE A 59 -13.14 24.06 -1.03
C ILE A 59 -12.86 24.31 -2.51
N SER A 60 -13.21 23.33 -3.36
CA SER A 60 -13.13 23.49 -4.82
C SER A 60 -14.50 23.87 -5.38
N TYR A 61 -14.52 24.75 -6.38
CA TYR A 61 -15.75 25.30 -6.96
C TYR A 61 -15.81 25.09 -8.46
N GLN A 62 -16.86 24.44 -8.95
CA GLN A 62 -17.09 24.14 -10.37
C GLN A 62 -18.46 24.69 -10.81
N ALA A 63 -18.52 25.27 -12.01
CA ALA A 63 -19.79 25.70 -12.59
C ALA A 63 -20.61 24.48 -13.04
N GLU A 64 -21.83 24.31 -12.52
CA GLU A 64 -22.73 23.21 -12.92
C GLU A 64 -23.48 23.56 -14.21
N GLU A 65 -23.83 24.83 -14.37
CA GLU A 65 -24.43 25.40 -15.57
C GLU A 65 -23.67 26.65 -16.02
N ALA A 66 -24.15 27.33 -17.07
CA ALA A 66 -23.57 28.60 -17.48
C ALA A 66 -23.70 29.64 -16.35
N THR A 67 -22.57 30.01 -15.76
CA THR A 67 -22.52 30.78 -14.51
C THR A 67 -21.78 32.10 -14.70
N SER A 68 -22.32 33.16 -14.10
CA SER A 68 -21.76 34.51 -14.16
C SER A 68 -21.32 34.96 -12.77
N LEU A 69 -20.04 35.34 -12.61
CA LEU A 69 -19.48 35.78 -11.33
C LEU A 69 -19.14 37.28 -11.34
N ALA A 70 -19.48 37.96 -10.25
CA ALA A 70 -18.97 39.29 -9.91
C ALA A 70 -17.90 39.15 -8.82
N SER A 71 -16.66 39.50 -9.13
CA SER A 71 -15.51 39.29 -8.24
C SER A 71 -15.08 40.58 -7.55
N TYR A 72 -14.88 40.52 -6.23
CA TYR A 72 -14.54 41.64 -5.38
C TYR A 72 -13.22 41.38 -4.65
N PRO A 73 -12.15 42.14 -4.95
CA PRO A 73 -10.87 42.00 -4.24
C PRO A 73 -11.07 42.22 -2.74
N CYS A 74 -10.75 41.21 -1.94
CA CYS A 74 -10.93 41.25 -0.50
C CYS A 74 -10.00 40.23 0.16
N SER A 75 -9.06 40.72 0.97
CA SER A 75 -8.30 39.91 1.92
C SER A 75 -8.91 40.00 3.32
N PRO A 76 -8.48 39.15 4.28
CA PRO A 76 -9.00 39.20 5.65
C PRO A 76 -8.82 40.56 6.32
N ALA A 77 -7.68 41.20 6.08
CA ALA A 77 -7.37 42.53 6.60
C ALA A 77 -8.25 43.63 6.00
N GLN A 78 -8.81 43.40 4.81
CA GLN A 78 -9.64 44.36 4.08
C GLN A 78 -11.14 44.16 4.32
N LEU A 79 -11.54 43.09 5.00
CA LEU A 79 -12.93 42.68 5.14
C LEU A 79 -13.80 43.76 5.81
N SER A 80 -13.37 44.36 6.93
CA SER A 80 -14.14 45.43 7.59
C SER A 80 -14.34 46.65 6.69
N THR A 81 -13.28 47.10 6.02
CA THR A 81 -13.36 48.23 5.06
C THR A 81 -14.26 47.91 3.87
N PHE A 82 -14.21 46.67 3.39
CA PHE A 82 -15.05 46.18 2.30
C PHE A 82 -16.54 46.16 2.70
N MET A 83 -16.88 45.69 3.91
CA MET A 83 -18.24 45.67 4.44
C MET A 83 -18.80 47.08 4.63
N ARG A 84 -17.98 48.03 5.10
CA ARG A 84 -18.35 49.45 5.22
C ARG A 84 -18.69 50.10 3.87
N SER A 85 -17.92 49.76 2.84
CA SER A 85 -18.02 50.40 1.53
C SER A 85 -19.09 49.77 0.63
N ASN A 86 -19.55 48.55 0.94
CA ASN A 86 -20.47 47.77 0.11
C ASN A 86 -21.59 47.14 0.95
N ALA A 87 -22.45 47.99 1.52
CA ALA A 87 -23.51 47.60 2.45
C ALA A 87 -24.49 46.54 1.90
N ASP A 88 -24.84 46.60 0.61
CA ASP A 88 -25.69 45.59 -0.03
C ASP A 88 -24.97 44.24 -0.18
N MET A 89 -23.65 44.29 -0.39
CA MET A 89 -22.82 43.09 -0.49
C MET A 89 -22.67 42.41 0.87
N ALA A 90 -22.56 43.18 1.95
CA ALA A 90 -22.50 42.65 3.32
C ALA A 90 -23.67 41.70 3.64
N ASN A 91 -24.88 41.98 3.13
CA ASN A 91 -26.03 41.08 3.27
C ASN A 91 -25.83 39.75 2.55
N PHE A 92 -25.32 39.77 1.32
CA PHE A 92 -25.04 38.56 0.55
C PHE A 92 -23.98 37.69 1.23
N VAL A 93 -22.88 38.29 1.70
CA VAL A 93 -21.82 37.57 2.41
C VAL A 93 -22.34 36.90 3.67
N VAL A 94 -23.06 37.61 4.53
CA VAL A 94 -23.54 37.07 5.81
C VAL A 94 -24.59 35.98 5.58
N THR A 95 -25.55 36.21 4.68
CA THR A 95 -26.59 35.24 4.37
C THR A 95 -26.00 33.97 3.75
N SER A 96 -25.06 34.13 2.81
CA SER A 96 -24.42 33.00 2.15
C SER A 96 -23.51 32.23 3.11
N LEU A 97 -22.80 32.90 4.01
CA LEU A 97 -21.99 32.25 5.06
C LEU A 97 -22.84 31.31 5.92
N PHE A 98 -23.96 31.80 6.47
CA PHE A 98 -24.83 30.96 7.30
C PHE A 98 -25.45 29.80 6.53
N LYS A 99 -25.83 30.03 5.26
CA LYS A 99 -26.35 28.96 4.39
C LYS A 99 -25.28 27.88 4.20
N GLN A 100 -24.07 28.28 3.79
CA GLN A 100 -22.96 27.35 3.57
C GLN A 100 -22.56 26.62 4.84
N PHE A 101 -22.48 27.31 5.97
CA PHE A 101 -22.17 26.69 7.26
C PHE A 101 -23.18 25.59 7.59
N HIS A 102 -24.48 25.89 7.50
CA HIS A 102 -25.53 24.93 7.81
C HIS A 102 -25.47 23.68 6.91
N GLU A 103 -25.29 23.85 5.60
CA GLU A 103 -25.11 22.73 4.67
C GLU A 103 -23.90 21.86 5.06
N ILE A 104 -22.80 22.49 5.47
CA ILE A 104 -21.58 21.77 5.90
C ILE A 104 -21.81 21.01 7.22
N LEU A 105 -22.56 21.59 8.18
CA LEU A 105 -22.94 20.90 9.42
C LEU A 105 -23.86 19.71 9.17
N ASP A 106 -24.89 19.87 8.33
CA ASP A 106 -25.83 18.80 8.01
C ASP A 106 -25.08 17.61 7.37
N GLN A 107 -24.08 17.89 6.53
CA GLN A 107 -23.24 16.85 5.93
C GLN A 107 -22.31 16.18 6.92
N TYR A 108 -21.79 16.92 7.90
CA TYR A 108 -21.06 16.34 9.02
C TYR A 108 -21.94 15.35 9.80
N GLU A 109 -23.15 15.75 10.19
CA GLU A 109 -24.07 14.90 10.97
C GLU A 109 -24.45 13.64 10.20
N LEU A 110 -24.79 13.78 8.92
CA LEU A 110 -25.11 12.65 8.05
C LEU A 110 -23.92 11.70 7.89
N SER A 111 -22.72 12.25 7.66
CA SER A 111 -21.50 11.44 7.51
C SER A 111 -21.15 10.69 8.79
N HIS A 112 -21.34 11.32 9.95
CA HIS A 112 -21.09 10.69 11.25
C HIS A 112 -22.06 9.53 11.47
N PHE A 113 -23.36 9.73 11.20
CA PHE A 113 -24.38 8.68 11.27
C PHE A 113 -24.08 7.51 10.32
N ASP A 114 -23.74 7.80 9.07
CA ASP A 114 -23.39 6.82 8.07
C ASP A 114 -22.20 5.97 8.48
N CYS A 115 -21.11 6.58 8.98
CA CYS A 115 -19.91 5.86 9.40
C CYS A 115 -20.24 4.83 10.48
N ASN A 116 -21.07 5.18 11.45
CA ASN A 116 -21.47 4.27 12.52
C ASN A 116 -22.34 3.11 11.99
N ASN A 117 -23.31 3.41 11.11
CA ASN A 117 -24.16 2.38 10.52
C ASN A 117 -23.37 1.40 9.65
N PHE A 118 -22.46 1.91 8.82
CA PHE A 118 -21.61 1.07 7.98
C PHE A 118 -20.68 0.17 8.79
N TYR A 119 -20.13 0.68 9.90
CA TYR A 119 -19.33 -0.13 10.81
C TYR A 119 -20.14 -1.29 11.40
N HIS A 120 -21.33 -1.01 11.94
CA HIS A 120 -22.19 -2.07 12.50
C HIS A 120 -22.64 -3.07 11.43
N TYR A 121 -23.06 -2.58 10.26
CA TYR A 121 -23.42 -3.43 9.12
C TYR A 121 -22.29 -4.39 8.73
N LEU A 122 -21.04 -3.91 8.68
CA LEU A 122 -19.88 -4.73 8.40
C LEU A 122 -19.67 -5.81 9.47
N MET A 123 -19.71 -5.43 10.75
CA MET A 123 -19.46 -6.37 11.85
C MET A 123 -20.54 -7.45 11.89
N ASP A 124 -21.81 -7.08 11.75
CA ASP A 124 -22.93 -8.01 11.74
C ASP A 124 -22.85 -8.96 10.53
N SER A 125 -22.57 -8.42 9.33
CA SER A 125 -22.36 -9.24 8.12
C SER A 125 -21.20 -10.23 8.29
N TYR A 126 -20.12 -9.85 8.99
CA TYR A 126 -18.98 -10.75 9.17
C TYR A 126 -19.32 -11.93 10.08
N GLU A 127 -20.04 -11.67 11.17
CA GLU A 127 -20.47 -12.70 12.09
C GLU A 127 -21.54 -13.61 11.46
N ASP A 128 -22.44 -13.06 10.65
CA ASP A 128 -23.40 -13.82 9.85
C ASP A 128 -22.69 -14.76 8.87
N TYR A 129 -21.67 -14.27 8.16
CA TYR A 129 -20.83 -15.08 7.29
C TYR A 129 -20.15 -16.25 8.02
N LYS A 130 -19.49 -15.97 9.15
CA LYS A 130 -18.83 -17.03 9.95
C LYS A 130 -19.80 -18.05 10.49
N THR A 131 -20.96 -17.59 10.98
CA THR A 131 -22.02 -18.45 11.50
C THR A 131 -22.56 -19.35 10.39
N PHE A 132 -22.80 -18.79 9.20
CA PHE A 132 -23.21 -19.56 8.02
C PHE A 132 -22.16 -20.62 7.66
N CYS A 133 -20.89 -20.25 7.56
CA CYS A 133 -19.82 -21.19 7.25
C CYS A 133 -19.77 -22.34 8.26
N THR A 134 -19.82 -22.02 9.55
CA THR A 134 -19.79 -23.01 10.64
C THR A 134 -20.97 -23.97 10.57
N LYS A 135 -22.19 -23.45 10.36
CA LYS A 135 -23.42 -24.26 10.23
C LYS A 135 -23.35 -25.25 9.07
N HIS A 136 -22.73 -24.84 7.96
CA HIS A 136 -22.65 -25.63 6.72
C HIS A 136 -21.34 -26.43 6.58
N GLY A 137 -20.47 -26.41 7.60
CA GLY A 137 -19.20 -27.14 7.57
C GLY A 137 -18.15 -26.55 6.64
N PHE A 138 -18.34 -25.32 6.16
CA PHE A 138 -17.34 -24.60 5.39
C PHE A 138 -16.28 -24.01 6.32
N ALA A 139 -15.02 -24.05 5.88
CA ALA A 139 -13.96 -23.32 6.56
C ALA A 139 -14.13 -21.81 6.27
N ALA A 140 -14.49 -21.04 7.30
CA ALA A 140 -14.59 -19.59 7.19
C ALA A 140 -13.22 -19.00 6.83
N ARG A 141 -13.21 -18.15 5.82
CA ARG A 141 -12.03 -17.38 5.42
C ARG A 141 -12.00 -16.08 6.20
N ASP A 142 -10.85 -15.75 6.78
CA ASP A 142 -10.71 -14.46 7.47
C ASP A 142 -10.14 -13.38 6.57
N LEU A 143 -10.67 -12.17 6.69
CA LEU A 143 -10.14 -10.98 6.06
C LEU A 143 -9.14 -10.28 6.99
N PRO A 144 -7.85 -10.13 6.58
CA PRO A 144 -6.82 -9.57 7.46
C PRO A 144 -7.16 -8.18 8.01
N ALA A 145 -7.85 -7.36 7.22
CA ALA A 145 -8.21 -6.00 7.60
C ALA A 145 -9.19 -5.96 8.80
N MET A 146 -9.96 -7.03 9.03
CA MET A 146 -10.88 -7.13 10.17
C MET A 146 -10.16 -7.20 11.52
N GLU A 147 -8.90 -7.66 11.57
CA GLU A 147 -8.11 -7.69 12.81
C GLU A 147 -7.75 -6.28 13.30
N THR A 148 -7.68 -5.31 12.37
CA THR A 148 -7.27 -3.93 12.65
C THR A 148 -8.41 -2.93 12.59
N LEU A 149 -9.59 -3.36 12.14
CA LEU A 149 -10.75 -2.48 12.03
C LEU A 149 -11.25 -2.12 13.42
N THR A 150 -11.38 -0.82 13.69
CA THR A 150 -11.94 -0.29 14.94
C THR A 150 -13.14 0.59 14.63
N GLN A 151 -14.04 0.70 15.59
CA GLN A 151 -15.07 1.74 15.56
C GLN A 151 -14.38 3.12 15.45
N LEU A 152 -15.00 4.04 14.70
CA LEU A 152 -14.51 5.39 14.57
C LEU A 152 -14.36 6.05 15.94
N VAL A 153 -13.18 6.61 16.20
CA VAL A 153 -12.91 7.46 17.36
C VAL A 153 -12.30 8.74 16.84
N LEU A 154 -13.01 9.86 17.02
CA LEU A 154 -12.54 11.19 16.65
C LEU A 154 -11.69 11.76 17.80
N GLU A 155 -10.42 12.07 17.54
CA GLU A 155 -9.56 12.74 18.53
C GLU A 155 -10.02 14.17 18.82
N GLU A 156 -10.50 14.84 17.77
CA GLU A 156 -11.06 16.19 17.77
C GLU A 156 -12.37 16.11 16.98
N ASP A 157 -13.48 16.42 17.63
CA ASP A 157 -14.82 16.37 17.03
C ASP A 157 -15.42 17.79 16.93
N VAL A 158 -16.55 17.91 16.22
CA VAL A 158 -17.34 19.13 16.20
C VAL A 158 -18.02 19.32 17.54
N ASP A 159 -17.84 20.49 18.13
CA ASP A 159 -18.47 20.83 19.40
C ASP A 159 -20.01 20.75 19.33
N ASN A 160 -20.64 20.01 20.24
CA ASN A 160 -22.10 19.80 20.28
C ASN A 160 -22.94 21.10 20.37
N TRP A 161 -22.34 22.21 20.82
CA TRP A 161 -23.03 23.49 20.94
C TRP A 161 -23.03 24.30 19.63
N LEU A 162 -22.23 23.90 18.63
CA LEU A 162 -21.95 24.70 17.44
C LEU A 162 -23.18 24.91 16.56
N ASP A 163 -23.97 23.86 16.31
CA ASP A 163 -25.20 23.95 15.52
C ASP A 163 -26.21 24.91 16.15
N GLY A 164 -26.57 24.68 17.42
CA GLY A 164 -27.50 25.55 18.15
C GLY A 164 -27.02 27.02 18.22
N TYR A 165 -25.72 27.24 18.35
CA TYR A 165 -25.12 28.57 18.34
C TYR A 165 -25.32 29.27 16.99
N TYR A 166 -24.91 28.66 15.87
CA TYR A 166 -25.01 29.27 14.55
C TYR A 166 -26.47 29.36 14.05
N ALA A 167 -27.33 28.41 14.42
CA ALA A 167 -28.76 28.45 14.12
C ALA A 167 -29.45 29.66 14.77
N GLN A 168 -29.13 29.96 16.04
CA GLN A 168 -29.68 31.13 16.73
C GLN A 168 -29.03 32.43 16.24
N LEU A 169 -27.73 32.43 16.00
CA LEU A 169 -26.99 33.59 15.52
C LEU A 169 -27.47 34.03 14.13
N ARG A 170 -27.76 33.08 13.24
CA ARG A 170 -28.39 33.33 11.94
C ARG A 170 -29.67 34.14 12.12
N LYS A 171 -30.60 33.67 12.97
CA LYS A 171 -31.88 34.36 13.21
C LYS A 171 -31.69 35.79 13.72
N MET A 172 -30.74 36.00 14.63
CA MET A 172 -30.46 37.32 15.20
C MET A 172 -29.84 38.27 14.17
N VAL A 173 -28.86 37.79 13.40
CA VAL A 173 -28.07 38.61 12.48
C VAL A 173 -28.85 38.89 11.19
N THR A 174 -29.58 37.93 10.63
CA THR A 174 -30.38 38.14 9.40
C THR A 174 -31.71 38.84 9.67
N GLY A 175 -32.09 39.02 10.94
CA GLY A 175 -33.30 39.75 11.34
C GLY A 175 -33.24 41.27 11.11
N LYS A 176 -32.04 41.81 10.83
CA LYS A 176 -31.82 43.22 10.45
C LYS A 176 -30.89 43.29 9.24
N PRO A 177 -31.05 44.25 8.32
CA PRO A 177 -30.11 44.46 7.22
C PRO A 177 -28.67 44.67 7.74
N ALA A 178 -27.67 44.13 7.06
CA ALA A 178 -26.26 44.24 7.40
C ALA A 178 -25.76 45.69 7.45
N LYS A 179 -26.38 46.59 6.69
CA LYS A 179 -26.10 48.04 6.72
C LYS A 179 -26.45 48.71 8.05
N ASP A 180 -27.35 48.10 8.82
CA ASP A 180 -27.82 48.59 10.13
C ASP A 180 -27.07 47.91 11.29
N GLN A 181 -25.97 47.21 10.99
CA GLN A 181 -25.14 46.48 11.94
C GLN A 181 -23.71 47.02 11.93
N ASP A 182 -23.00 46.81 13.03
CA ASP A 182 -21.60 47.21 13.15
C ASP A 182 -20.71 46.36 12.22
N PRO A 183 -19.95 46.98 11.29
CA PRO A 183 -19.11 46.24 10.34
C PRO A 183 -17.98 45.43 10.98
N ASP A 184 -17.47 45.85 12.14
CA ASP A 184 -16.41 45.15 12.85
C ASP A 184 -16.98 43.90 13.55
N PHE A 185 -18.21 43.98 14.07
CA PHE A 185 -18.95 42.80 14.54
C PHE A 185 -19.17 41.78 13.41
N LEU A 186 -19.66 42.21 12.25
CA LEU A 186 -19.87 41.31 11.09
C LEU A 186 -18.55 40.70 10.60
N THR A 187 -17.46 41.46 10.64
CA THR A 187 -16.12 40.96 10.30
C THR A 187 -15.69 39.87 11.28
N GLY A 188 -15.81 40.11 12.59
CA GLY A 188 -15.50 39.12 13.62
C GLY A 188 -16.32 37.84 13.48
N LEU A 189 -17.62 37.98 13.20
CA LEU A 189 -18.52 36.86 12.93
C LEU A 189 -18.03 36.00 11.76
N ILE A 190 -17.72 36.62 10.62
CA ILE A 190 -17.27 35.90 9.41
C ILE A 190 -15.94 35.19 9.67
N LEU A 191 -14.99 35.86 10.32
CA LEU A 191 -13.68 35.27 10.61
C LEU A 191 -13.80 34.08 11.56
N LYS A 192 -14.61 34.19 12.63
CA LYS A 192 -14.85 33.07 13.55
C LYS A 192 -15.57 31.92 12.86
N ALA A 193 -16.60 32.21 12.06
CA ALA A 193 -17.32 31.19 11.30
C ALA A 193 -16.41 30.48 10.30
N SER A 194 -15.49 31.20 9.65
CA SER A 194 -14.50 30.62 8.76
C SER A 194 -13.56 29.63 9.47
N GLN A 195 -13.15 29.94 10.70
CA GLN A 195 -12.37 29.00 11.54
C GLN A 195 -13.18 27.76 11.91
N ASP A 196 -14.44 27.92 12.31
CA ASP A 196 -15.29 26.81 12.71
C ASP A 196 -15.67 25.91 11.54
N VAL A 197 -15.96 26.49 10.36
CA VAL A 197 -16.18 25.72 9.12
C VAL A 197 -14.96 24.88 8.78
N TYR A 198 -13.75 25.42 8.95
CA TYR A 198 -12.53 24.66 8.74
C TYR A 198 -12.41 23.47 9.71
N GLN A 199 -12.76 23.66 10.98
CA GLN A 199 -12.79 22.56 11.95
C GLN A 199 -13.81 21.48 11.53
N VAL A 200 -15.03 21.87 11.16
CA VAL A 200 -16.07 20.92 10.72
C VAL A 200 -15.63 20.15 9.47
N ILE A 201 -15.10 20.83 8.46
CA ILE A 201 -14.59 20.18 7.24
C ILE A 201 -13.41 19.25 7.54
N SER A 202 -12.55 19.62 8.50
CA SER A 202 -11.44 18.76 8.93
C SER A 202 -11.96 17.44 9.53
N VAL A 203 -13.06 17.49 10.29
CA VAL A 203 -13.74 16.29 10.81
C VAL A 203 -14.43 15.50 9.68
N CYS A 204 -15.19 16.16 8.78
CA CYS A 204 -15.82 15.52 7.61
C CYS A 204 -14.82 14.72 6.78
N ARG A 205 -13.59 15.22 6.70
CA ARG A 205 -12.52 14.53 6.00
C ARG A 205 -12.09 13.23 6.69
N VAL A 206 -11.97 13.24 8.00
CA VAL A 206 -11.68 12.02 8.78
C VAL A 206 -12.81 11.00 8.58
N LEU A 207 -14.07 11.46 8.59
CA LEU A 207 -15.25 10.64 8.31
C LEU A 207 -15.20 10.03 6.90
N TYR A 208 -14.87 10.84 5.88
CA TYR A 208 -14.73 10.38 4.50
C TYR A 208 -13.66 9.30 4.35
N ASP A 209 -12.46 9.55 4.91
CA ASP A 209 -11.36 8.58 4.85
C ASP A 209 -11.75 7.26 5.54
N TYR A 210 -12.41 7.33 6.70
CA TYR A 210 -12.91 6.15 7.42
C TYR A 210 -13.98 5.39 6.65
N LYS A 211 -14.98 6.11 6.09
CA LYS A 211 -16.05 5.50 5.28
C LYS A 211 -15.47 4.83 4.03
N SER A 212 -14.48 5.45 3.39
CA SER A 212 -13.77 4.87 2.25
C SER A 212 -13.03 3.59 2.63
N GLU A 213 -12.34 3.57 3.79
CA GLU A 213 -11.65 2.37 4.29
C GLU A 213 -12.64 1.22 4.54
N ILE A 214 -13.80 1.50 5.16
CA ILE A 214 -14.86 0.52 5.40
C ILE A 214 -15.48 0.00 4.11
N THR A 215 -15.82 0.90 3.18
CA THR A 215 -16.52 0.51 1.95
C THR A 215 -15.60 -0.36 1.07
N ASN A 216 -14.30 -0.13 1.12
CA ASN A 216 -13.29 -0.97 0.47
C ASN A 216 -13.19 -2.40 1.05
N LEU A 217 -13.74 -2.67 2.25
CA LEU A 217 -13.86 -4.03 2.79
C LEU A 217 -15.09 -4.77 2.26
N LEU A 218 -16.11 -4.03 1.81
CA LEU A 218 -17.30 -4.61 1.20
C LEU A 218 -17.02 -5.10 -0.22
N MET A 219 -16.32 -4.28 -1.02
CA MET A 219 -15.92 -4.60 -2.38
C MET A 219 -14.71 -3.77 -2.81
N ASN A 220 -13.70 -4.41 -3.39
CA ASN A 220 -12.51 -3.76 -3.94
C ASN A 220 -11.97 -4.48 -5.18
N ASP A 221 -10.98 -3.87 -5.85
CA ASP A 221 -10.35 -4.42 -7.06
C ASP A 221 -9.51 -5.67 -6.76
N ASN A 222 -9.03 -5.79 -5.53
CA ASN A 222 -8.15 -6.89 -5.15
C ASN A 222 -8.94 -8.12 -4.72
N HIS A 223 -10.26 -8.20 -4.80
CA HIS A 223 -11.04 -9.40 -4.47
C HIS A 223 -10.82 -9.95 -3.03
N LEU A 224 -10.24 -9.15 -2.13
CA LEU A 224 -10.10 -9.47 -0.71
C LEU A 224 -11.15 -8.67 0.08
N ASP A 225 -12.40 -9.07 -0.08
CA ASP A 225 -13.56 -8.37 0.47
C ASP A 225 -14.71 -9.31 0.78
N PHE A 226 -15.74 -8.75 1.43
CA PHE A 226 -16.92 -9.47 1.85
C PHE A 226 -17.73 -9.99 0.67
N PHE A 227 -17.81 -9.22 -0.41
CA PHE A 227 -18.55 -9.66 -1.59
C PHE A 227 -18.01 -10.99 -2.12
N ASP A 228 -16.69 -11.15 -2.23
CA ASP A 228 -16.08 -12.43 -2.63
C ASP A 228 -16.14 -13.51 -1.56
N LEU A 229 -16.11 -13.17 -0.26
CA LEU A 229 -16.35 -14.15 0.79
C LEU A 229 -17.73 -14.82 0.65
N TYR A 230 -18.77 -14.00 0.48
CA TYR A 230 -20.14 -14.48 0.33
C TYR A 230 -20.35 -15.19 -1.02
N ALA A 231 -19.88 -14.60 -2.12
CA ALA A 231 -19.99 -15.19 -3.45
C ALA A 231 -19.26 -16.53 -3.52
N GLY A 232 -18.07 -16.64 -2.93
CA GLY A 232 -17.31 -17.89 -2.87
C GLY A 232 -18.04 -19.02 -2.16
N VAL A 233 -18.73 -18.74 -1.05
CA VAL A 233 -19.58 -19.73 -0.36
C VAL A 233 -20.79 -20.10 -1.22
N LEU A 234 -21.43 -19.12 -1.85
CA LEU A 234 -22.56 -19.36 -2.74
C LEU A 234 -22.18 -20.26 -3.93
N TYR A 235 -21.02 -20.04 -4.53
CA TYR A 235 -20.54 -20.88 -5.63
C TYR A 235 -20.26 -22.32 -5.19
N LYS A 236 -19.72 -22.52 -3.98
CA LYS A 236 -19.48 -23.86 -3.41
C LYS A 236 -20.77 -24.59 -3.03
N LEU A 237 -21.76 -23.86 -2.52
CA LEU A 237 -23.05 -24.42 -2.14
C LEU A 237 -23.92 -24.74 -3.37
N GLY A 238 -23.84 -23.89 -4.40
CA GLY A 238 -24.67 -23.97 -5.61
C GLY A 238 -25.91 -23.07 -5.52
N PRO A 239 -26.30 -22.39 -6.62
CA PRO A 239 -27.32 -21.34 -6.58
C PRO A 239 -28.75 -21.82 -6.28
N ASN A 240 -29.02 -23.13 -6.43
CA ASN A 240 -30.35 -23.71 -6.30
C ASN A 240 -30.61 -24.39 -4.94
N GLU A 241 -29.65 -24.36 -4.03
CA GLU A 241 -29.82 -24.90 -2.67
C GLU A 241 -30.71 -24.00 -1.81
N THR A 242 -31.43 -24.60 -0.86
CA THR A 242 -32.45 -23.88 -0.05
C THR A 242 -31.85 -22.70 0.71
N ASP A 243 -30.64 -22.86 1.25
CA ASP A 243 -29.94 -21.85 2.04
C ASP A 243 -29.21 -20.80 1.17
N SER A 244 -29.13 -20.97 -0.16
CA SER A 244 -28.49 -20.03 -1.08
C SER A 244 -29.24 -18.69 -1.19
N THR A 245 -30.55 -18.69 -0.94
CA THR A 245 -31.38 -17.47 -0.95
C THR A 245 -30.86 -16.43 0.05
N THR A 246 -30.38 -16.87 1.21
CA THR A 246 -29.84 -16.00 2.26
C THR A 246 -28.58 -15.28 1.78
N LEU A 247 -27.67 -16.02 1.12
CA LEU A 247 -26.43 -15.46 0.57
C LEU A 247 -26.72 -14.49 -0.60
N ILE A 248 -27.66 -14.84 -1.49
CA ILE A 248 -28.08 -13.98 -2.60
C ILE A 248 -28.70 -12.67 -2.08
N ALA A 249 -29.52 -12.72 -1.04
CA ALA A 249 -30.10 -11.54 -0.41
C ALA A 249 -29.03 -10.65 0.24
N ALA A 250 -28.05 -11.24 0.92
CA ALA A 250 -26.93 -10.51 1.51
C ALA A 250 -26.09 -9.79 0.42
N LEU A 251 -25.72 -10.51 -0.65
CA LEU A 251 -24.98 -9.94 -1.79
C LEU A 251 -25.76 -8.81 -2.48
N SER A 252 -27.07 -8.99 -2.67
CA SER A 252 -27.93 -7.95 -3.25
C SER A 252 -27.98 -6.69 -2.38
N THR A 253 -28.04 -6.87 -1.06
CA THR A 253 -28.01 -5.75 -0.11
C THR A 253 -26.68 -5.00 -0.16
N MET A 254 -25.55 -5.72 -0.20
CA MET A 254 -24.23 -5.12 -0.38
C MET A 254 -24.14 -4.31 -1.67
N MET A 255 -24.63 -4.87 -2.78
CA MET A 255 -24.63 -4.20 -4.09
C MET A 255 -25.41 -2.88 -4.08
N ILE A 256 -26.58 -2.85 -3.44
CA ILE A 256 -27.42 -1.64 -3.33
C ILE A 256 -26.72 -0.57 -2.48
N GLN A 257 -26.13 -0.97 -1.35
CA GLN A 257 -25.42 -0.03 -0.49
C GLN A 257 -24.22 0.59 -1.20
N LEU A 258 -23.46 -0.22 -1.92
CA LEU A 258 -22.25 0.18 -2.66
C LEU A 258 -22.54 1.12 -3.83
N GLU A 259 -23.62 0.90 -4.58
CA GLU A 259 -23.97 1.72 -5.75
C GLU A 259 -24.15 3.21 -5.40
N SER A 260 -24.60 3.48 -4.17
CA SER A 260 -24.82 4.83 -3.64
C SER A 260 -23.57 5.51 -3.09
N GLN A 261 -22.42 4.82 -2.98
CA GLN A 261 -21.23 5.36 -2.32
C GLN A 261 -20.31 6.14 -3.27
N PRO A 262 -19.99 7.42 -2.98
CA PRO A 262 -19.07 8.20 -3.78
C PRO A 262 -17.61 7.71 -3.76
N SER A 263 -17.23 6.91 -2.77
CA SER A 263 -15.88 6.36 -2.60
C SER A 263 -15.58 5.14 -3.46
N ILE A 264 -16.60 4.50 -4.05
CA ILE A 264 -16.44 3.30 -4.87
C ILE A 264 -16.23 3.67 -6.33
N ASP A 265 -15.24 3.03 -6.95
CA ASP A 265 -15.03 3.11 -8.39
C ASP A 265 -16.19 2.42 -9.13
N LYS A 266 -16.89 3.20 -9.94
CA LYS A 266 -18.08 2.73 -10.67
C LYS A 266 -17.74 1.70 -11.74
N GLU A 267 -16.57 1.80 -12.38
CA GLU A 267 -16.14 0.85 -13.41
C GLU A 267 -15.80 -0.50 -12.77
N MET A 268 -15.03 -0.50 -11.68
CA MET A 268 -14.76 -1.72 -10.91
C MET A 268 -16.04 -2.37 -10.40
N TYR A 269 -16.94 -1.59 -9.80
CA TYR A 269 -18.22 -2.10 -9.31
C TYR A 269 -19.02 -2.80 -10.41
N GLN A 270 -19.15 -2.16 -11.58
CA GLN A 270 -19.87 -2.74 -12.71
C GLN A 270 -19.23 -4.03 -13.22
N GLN A 271 -17.90 -4.05 -13.33
CA GLN A 271 -17.15 -5.23 -13.75
C GLN A 271 -17.40 -6.40 -12.79
N ARG A 272 -17.23 -6.18 -11.48
CA ARG A 272 -17.38 -7.24 -10.48
C ARG A 272 -18.80 -7.79 -10.38
N VAL A 273 -19.81 -6.91 -10.51
CA VAL A 273 -21.21 -7.34 -10.57
C VAL A 273 -21.48 -8.19 -11.82
N ALA A 274 -20.88 -7.85 -12.96
CA ALA A 274 -21.00 -8.63 -14.18
C ALA A 274 -20.34 -10.01 -14.04
N GLU A 275 -19.12 -10.07 -13.50
CA GLU A 275 -18.39 -11.32 -13.23
C GLU A 275 -19.19 -12.25 -12.30
N TYR A 276 -19.76 -11.69 -11.22
CA TYR A 276 -20.62 -12.42 -10.31
C TYR A 276 -21.82 -13.05 -11.01
N ARG A 277 -22.54 -12.27 -11.82
CA ARG A 277 -23.71 -12.73 -12.57
C ARG A 277 -23.35 -13.80 -13.60
N GLU A 278 -22.23 -13.62 -14.30
CA GLU A 278 -21.75 -14.59 -15.28
C GLU A 278 -21.39 -15.93 -14.62
N LYS A 279 -20.63 -15.91 -13.52
CA LYS A 279 -20.30 -17.13 -12.75
C LYS A 279 -21.55 -17.83 -12.22
N LEU A 280 -22.52 -17.07 -11.70
CA LEU A 280 -23.78 -17.61 -11.21
C LEU A 280 -24.58 -18.31 -12.32
N ASN A 281 -24.68 -17.67 -13.50
CA ASN A 281 -25.37 -18.22 -14.67
C ASN A 281 -24.68 -19.50 -15.19
N ASN A 282 -23.35 -19.49 -15.27
CA ASN A 282 -22.58 -20.67 -15.68
C ASN A 282 -22.80 -21.85 -14.72
N LEU A 283 -22.94 -21.60 -13.42
CA LEU A 283 -23.24 -22.62 -12.42
C LEU A 283 -24.67 -23.16 -12.54
N SER A 284 -25.65 -22.28 -12.81
CA SER A 284 -27.04 -22.73 -13.03
C SER A 284 -27.21 -23.51 -14.34
N GLU A 285 -26.43 -23.21 -15.37
CA GLU A 285 -26.39 -23.98 -16.62
C GLU A 285 -25.69 -25.34 -16.45
N ARG A 286 -24.62 -25.43 -15.65
CA ARG A 286 -23.92 -26.69 -15.37
C ARG A 286 -24.74 -27.70 -14.56
N THR A 287 -25.70 -27.26 -13.75
CA THR A 287 -26.66 -28.16 -13.07
C THR A 287 -27.63 -28.89 -14.02
N GLY A 288 -27.57 -28.65 -15.34
CA GLY A 288 -28.37 -29.33 -16.36
C GLY A 288 -27.63 -30.35 -17.25
N SER A 289 -26.33 -30.58 -17.06
CA SER A 289 -25.57 -31.55 -17.84
C SER A 289 -24.39 -32.13 -17.03
N GLU A 290 -24.59 -33.33 -16.47
CA GLU A 290 -23.49 -34.20 -16.02
C GLU A 290 -22.67 -34.60 -17.26
N ASP A 291 -21.56 -33.90 -17.49
CA ASP A 291 -20.28 -34.47 -17.94
C ASP A 291 -19.33 -33.31 -18.32
N ALA A 292 -18.54 -32.88 -17.33
CA ALA A 292 -17.36 -32.05 -17.59
C ALA A 292 -16.13 -32.76 -17.02
N LYS A 293 -15.50 -33.52 -17.93
CA LYS A 293 -14.12 -34.06 -17.90
C LYS A 293 -13.42 -34.01 -16.54
N THR A 294 -13.48 -35.14 -15.84
CA THR A 294 -12.42 -35.55 -14.92
C THR A 294 -11.16 -35.83 -15.74
N ASP A 295 -10.28 -34.84 -15.88
CA ASP A 295 -8.86 -35.18 -16.01
C ASP A 295 -8.49 -35.97 -14.75
N ASP A 296 -7.84 -37.12 -14.91
CA ASP A 296 -7.41 -38.04 -13.84
C ASP A 296 -6.90 -37.24 -12.63
N VAL A 297 -7.75 -37.06 -11.60
CA VAL A 297 -7.35 -36.45 -10.34
C VAL A 297 -6.41 -37.45 -9.70
N PRO A 298 -5.11 -37.14 -9.54
CA PRO A 298 -4.21 -38.07 -8.89
C PRO A 298 -4.75 -38.33 -7.49
N GLU A 299 -4.89 -39.61 -7.11
CA GLU A 299 -5.34 -39.98 -5.77
C GLU A 299 -4.20 -39.65 -4.77
N ILE A 300 -4.14 -38.40 -4.32
CA ILE A 300 -3.15 -37.93 -3.34
C ILE A 300 -3.66 -38.35 -1.97
N THR A 301 -3.16 -39.47 -1.47
CA THR A 301 -3.50 -39.99 -0.15
C THR A 301 -2.25 -40.18 0.70
N ASP A 302 -2.39 -40.00 2.01
CA ASP A 302 -1.35 -40.30 3.00
C ASP A 302 -0.09 -39.42 2.85
N SER A 303 -0.31 -38.16 2.46
CA SER A 303 0.73 -37.18 2.21
C SER A 303 1.64 -36.97 3.42
N MET A 304 1.02 -36.81 4.59
CA MET A 304 1.72 -36.51 5.85
C MET A 304 2.68 -37.64 6.24
N ASN A 305 2.27 -38.90 6.09
CA ASN A 305 3.14 -40.04 6.39
C ASN A 305 4.32 -40.14 5.43
N THR A 306 4.12 -39.83 4.15
CA THR A 306 5.20 -39.78 3.17
C THR A 306 6.26 -38.74 3.58
N ILE A 307 5.84 -37.54 4.01
CA ILE A 307 6.74 -36.47 4.45
C ILE A 307 7.49 -36.87 5.73
N LEU A 308 6.78 -37.42 6.72
CA LEU A 308 7.36 -37.82 8.01
C LEU A 308 8.38 -38.96 7.86
N THR A 309 8.08 -39.97 7.03
CA THR A 309 9.02 -41.05 6.72
C THR A 309 10.23 -40.53 5.94
N TYR A 310 10.01 -39.59 5.01
CA TYR A 310 11.09 -39.02 4.23
C TYR A 310 12.04 -38.22 5.13
N SER A 311 11.54 -37.38 6.03
CA SER A 311 12.35 -36.47 6.86
C SER A 311 13.32 -37.17 7.82
N GLY A 312 13.08 -38.44 8.17
CA GLY A 312 13.94 -39.20 9.08
C GLY A 312 13.88 -38.73 10.53
N VAL A 313 12.88 -37.93 10.92
CA VAL A 313 12.67 -37.55 12.31
C VAL A 313 12.30 -38.76 13.16
N ASN A 314 12.53 -38.68 14.48
CA ASN A 314 12.22 -39.77 15.39
C ASN A 314 10.69 -40.03 15.50
N GLY A 315 10.32 -41.23 15.96
CA GLY A 315 8.91 -41.64 16.07
C GLY A 315 8.07 -40.78 17.01
N GLU A 316 8.69 -40.17 18.03
CA GLU A 316 8.02 -39.28 18.98
C GLU A 316 7.62 -37.96 18.31
N THR A 317 8.56 -37.30 17.63
CA THR A 317 8.33 -36.07 16.83
C THR A 317 7.28 -36.31 15.76
N ALA A 318 7.37 -37.43 15.02
CA ALA A 318 6.39 -37.78 14.00
C ALA A 318 4.98 -37.97 14.58
N SER A 319 4.86 -38.67 15.72
CA SER A 319 3.57 -38.91 16.38
C SER A 319 2.98 -37.62 16.96
N ALA A 320 3.82 -36.78 17.57
CA ALA A 320 3.41 -35.48 18.11
C ALA A 320 2.91 -34.54 17.00
N PHE A 321 3.56 -34.55 15.82
CA PHE A 321 3.14 -33.74 14.69
C PHE A 321 1.79 -34.19 14.15
N ARG A 322 1.58 -35.50 13.92
CA ARG A 322 0.28 -36.04 13.49
C ARG A 322 -0.84 -35.63 14.44
N ALA A 323 -0.65 -35.84 15.75
CA ALA A 323 -1.66 -35.49 16.74
C ALA A 323 -1.98 -33.99 16.76
N ALA A 324 -0.98 -33.13 16.57
CA ALA A 324 -1.17 -31.69 16.52
C ALA A 324 -1.91 -31.26 15.24
N VAL A 325 -1.56 -31.82 14.08
CA VAL A 325 -2.21 -31.55 12.79
C VAL A 325 -3.65 -32.04 12.79
N ASP A 326 -3.93 -33.24 13.31
CA ASP A 326 -5.29 -33.77 13.45
C ASP A 326 -6.16 -32.90 14.35
N LYS A 327 -5.58 -32.40 15.45
CA LYS A 327 -6.28 -31.48 16.35
C LYS A 327 -6.59 -30.16 15.66
N TYR A 328 -5.65 -29.64 14.87
CA TYR A 328 -5.82 -28.40 14.11
C TYR A 328 -6.87 -28.53 13.00
N ALA A 329 -6.88 -29.65 12.28
CA ALA A 329 -7.89 -29.94 11.25
C ALA A 329 -9.31 -29.94 11.80
N LYS A 330 -9.51 -30.47 13.01
CA LYS A 330 -10.81 -30.56 13.70
C LYS A 330 -11.26 -29.25 14.36
N MET A 331 -10.46 -28.19 14.35
CA MET A 331 -10.89 -26.89 14.86
C MET A 331 -11.98 -26.30 13.97
N ALA A 332 -13.06 -25.82 14.60
CA ALA A 332 -14.12 -25.08 13.92
C ALA A 332 -13.58 -23.77 13.32
N ASP A 333 -12.88 -22.98 14.15
CA ASP A 333 -12.16 -21.79 13.72
C ASP A 333 -10.64 -22.00 13.85
N LYS A 334 -9.96 -22.14 12.72
CA LYS A 334 -8.51 -22.37 12.63
C LYS A 334 -7.69 -21.09 12.91
N ASN A 335 -8.34 -19.92 12.85
CA ASN A 335 -7.77 -18.61 13.10
C ASN A 335 -8.12 -18.06 14.49
N SER A 336 -8.77 -18.87 15.33
CA SER A 336 -9.06 -18.49 16.72
C SER A 336 -7.82 -17.94 17.42
N SER A 337 -7.98 -16.78 18.04
CA SER A 337 -6.95 -16.10 18.82
C SER A 337 -6.87 -16.57 20.28
N ASP A 338 -7.63 -17.60 20.66
CA ASP A 338 -7.57 -18.17 22.00
C ASP A 338 -6.18 -18.79 22.32
N ASP A 339 -5.85 -18.88 23.61
CA ASP A 339 -4.53 -19.33 24.05
C ASP A 339 -4.24 -20.79 23.66
N ALA A 340 -5.27 -21.64 23.56
CA ALA A 340 -5.11 -23.05 23.20
C ALA A 340 -4.80 -23.23 21.71
N ALA A 341 -5.48 -22.50 20.85
CA ALA A 341 -5.28 -22.41 19.41
C ALA A 341 -3.89 -21.85 19.10
N ARG A 342 -3.51 -20.75 19.77
CA ARG A 342 -2.17 -20.15 19.65
C ARG A 342 -1.07 -21.13 20.06
N LYS A 343 -1.21 -21.81 21.19
CA LYS A 343 -0.26 -22.84 21.65
C LYS A 343 -0.15 -23.99 20.65
N LEU A 344 -1.28 -24.46 20.12
CA LEU A 344 -1.31 -25.52 19.11
C LEU A 344 -0.54 -25.11 17.84
N ARG A 345 -0.79 -23.91 17.30
CA ARG A 345 -0.07 -23.38 16.13
C ARG A 345 1.43 -23.25 16.39
N LEU A 346 1.84 -22.81 17.59
CA LEU A 346 3.26 -22.75 17.99
C LEU A 346 3.90 -24.14 18.04
N THR A 347 3.19 -25.14 18.59
CA THR A 347 3.66 -26.53 18.61
C THR A 347 3.83 -27.07 17.20
N ILE A 348 2.83 -26.87 16.33
CA ILE A 348 2.89 -27.26 14.91
C ILE A 348 4.07 -26.58 14.23
N THR A 349 4.24 -25.28 14.42
CA THR A 349 5.31 -24.49 13.80
C THR A 349 6.69 -25.02 14.18
N LYS A 350 6.92 -25.31 15.47
CA LYS A 350 8.18 -25.88 15.94
C LYS A 350 8.48 -27.23 15.28
N LEU A 351 7.50 -28.13 15.26
CA LEU A 351 7.65 -29.47 14.69
C LEU A 351 7.81 -29.41 13.16
N PHE A 352 7.07 -28.53 12.49
CA PHE A 352 7.14 -28.31 11.05
C PHE A 352 8.57 -27.98 10.62
N TYR A 353 9.23 -27.00 11.26
CA TYR A 353 10.59 -26.61 10.88
C TYR A 353 11.62 -27.70 11.20
N GLN A 354 11.43 -28.48 12.27
CA GLN A 354 12.27 -29.66 12.53
C GLN A 354 12.14 -30.73 11.44
N ILE A 355 10.93 -30.99 10.97
CA ILE A 355 10.65 -31.93 9.88
C ILE A 355 11.19 -31.37 8.55
N TYR A 356 11.03 -30.07 8.31
CA TYR A 356 11.54 -29.39 7.13
C TYR A 356 13.06 -29.48 7.04
N GLU A 357 13.77 -29.22 8.13
CA GLU A 357 15.23 -29.34 8.20
C GLU A 357 15.69 -30.76 7.85
N GLY A 358 15.15 -31.78 8.52
CA GLY A 358 15.51 -33.19 8.26
C GLY A 358 15.22 -33.64 6.83
N ALA A 359 14.04 -33.29 6.31
CA ALA A 359 13.68 -33.58 4.93
C ALA A 359 14.59 -32.84 3.92
N PHE A 360 14.89 -31.56 4.17
CA PHE A 360 15.72 -30.76 3.28
C PHE A 360 17.14 -31.35 3.19
N LEU A 361 17.78 -31.64 4.32
CA LEU A 361 19.12 -32.22 4.35
C LEU A 361 19.19 -33.54 3.58
N LYS A 362 18.20 -34.43 3.77
CA LYS A 362 18.12 -35.68 2.99
C LYS A 362 17.95 -35.41 1.50
N SER A 363 17.16 -34.39 1.13
CA SER A 363 16.93 -34.03 -0.27
C SER A 363 18.17 -33.51 -1.01
N LEU A 364 19.23 -33.08 -0.30
CA LEU A 364 20.49 -32.68 -0.91
C LEU A 364 21.23 -33.85 -1.56
N HIS A 365 20.92 -35.08 -1.14
CA HIS A 365 21.58 -36.30 -1.59
C HIS A 365 20.63 -37.27 -2.32
N ASP A 366 19.38 -36.86 -2.53
CA ASP A 366 18.36 -37.68 -3.18
C ASP A 366 17.90 -37.03 -4.49
N ASN A 367 18.06 -37.77 -5.60
CA ASN A 367 17.65 -37.32 -6.94
C ASN A 367 16.19 -37.65 -7.26
N ALA A 368 15.51 -38.47 -6.44
CA ALA A 368 14.16 -38.99 -6.67
C ALA A 368 13.18 -38.53 -5.58
N ILE A 369 13.22 -37.24 -5.24
CA ILE A 369 12.35 -36.64 -4.21
C ILE A 369 10.86 -36.85 -4.61
N PRO A 370 10.04 -37.48 -3.75
CA PRO A 370 8.61 -37.64 -4.00
C PRO A 370 7.92 -36.28 -4.21
N LYS A 371 6.94 -36.20 -5.12
CA LYS A 371 6.21 -34.94 -5.41
C LYS A 371 5.59 -34.33 -4.16
N VAL A 372 4.99 -35.13 -3.29
CA VAL A 372 4.42 -34.68 -2.01
C VAL A 372 5.47 -33.96 -1.14
N VAL A 373 6.71 -34.44 -1.12
CA VAL A 373 7.81 -33.81 -0.38
C VAL A 373 8.24 -32.50 -1.05
N LYS A 374 8.22 -32.43 -2.39
CA LYS A 374 8.43 -31.15 -3.10
C LYS A 374 7.31 -30.15 -2.81
N MET A 375 6.05 -30.61 -2.68
CA MET A 375 4.91 -29.75 -2.33
C MET A 375 5.08 -29.20 -0.91
N PHE A 376 5.55 -30.03 0.01
CA PHE A 376 5.90 -29.61 1.37
C PHE A 376 6.97 -28.50 1.36
N PHE A 377 8.05 -28.66 0.58
CA PHE A 377 9.11 -27.66 0.52
C PHE A 377 8.67 -26.31 -0.07
N ASN A 378 7.89 -26.35 -1.15
CA ASN A 378 7.57 -25.15 -1.92
C ASN A 378 6.28 -24.46 -1.48
N PHE A 379 5.33 -25.18 -0.89
CA PHE A 379 3.99 -24.66 -0.57
C PHE A 379 3.60 -24.79 0.91
N GLY A 380 4.38 -25.49 1.73
CA GLY A 380 3.98 -25.82 3.11
C GLY A 380 2.90 -26.91 3.17
N TYR A 381 2.71 -27.66 2.10
CA TYR A 381 1.71 -28.73 2.01
C TYR A 381 2.04 -29.91 2.92
N VAL A 382 1.06 -30.41 3.68
CA VAL A 382 1.23 -31.54 4.60
C VAL A 382 0.12 -32.58 4.45
N ASP A 383 -1.13 -32.16 4.30
CA ASP A 383 -2.31 -33.03 4.37
C ASP A 383 -3.37 -32.60 3.35
N GLU A 384 -3.88 -33.57 2.59
CA GLU A 384 -4.86 -33.38 1.51
C GLU A 384 -6.21 -32.82 2.01
N LYS A 385 -6.65 -33.18 3.22
CA LYS A 385 -7.93 -32.71 3.78
C LYS A 385 -7.83 -31.28 4.27
N LEU A 386 -6.71 -30.91 4.89
CA LEU A 386 -6.43 -29.54 5.32
C LEU A 386 -6.25 -28.59 4.14
N ALA A 387 -5.61 -29.05 3.06
CA ALA A 387 -5.42 -28.29 1.84
C ALA A 387 -6.72 -28.15 1.03
N GLY A 388 -7.61 -29.14 1.11
CA GLY A 388 -8.73 -29.31 0.19
C GLY A 388 -8.28 -30.04 -1.08
N MET A 389 -9.06 -31.01 -1.54
CA MET A 389 -8.62 -31.94 -2.60
C MET A 389 -8.35 -31.25 -3.95
N GLU A 390 -9.15 -30.23 -4.28
CA GLU A 390 -8.94 -29.41 -5.47
C GLU A 390 -7.59 -28.66 -5.42
N ASN A 391 -7.31 -28.00 -4.30
CA ASN A 391 -6.04 -27.30 -4.10
C ASN A 391 -4.86 -28.28 -4.10
N ALA A 392 -4.99 -29.43 -3.42
CA ALA A 392 -3.96 -30.47 -3.39
C ALA A 392 -3.61 -30.96 -4.81
N SER A 393 -4.63 -31.17 -5.63
CA SER A 393 -4.48 -31.57 -7.04
C SER A 393 -3.79 -30.49 -7.87
N TYR A 394 -4.19 -29.23 -7.70
CA TYR A 394 -3.54 -28.10 -8.35
C TYR A 394 -2.05 -28.01 -7.96
N LEU A 395 -1.73 -28.04 -6.66
CA LEU A 395 -0.35 -28.01 -6.17
C LEU A 395 0.49 -29.17 -6.74
N TYR A 396 -0.07 -30.38 -6.82
CA TYR A 396 0.59 -31.55 -7.40
C TYR A 396 0.89 -31.38 -8.90
N SER A 397 0.00 -30.72 -9.63
CA SER A 397 0.16 -30.45 -11.06
C SER A 397 1.31 -29.47 -11.35
N ILE A 398 1.53 -28.49 -10.47
CA ILE A 398 2.50 -27.40 -10.69
C ILE A 398 3.86 -27.64 -10.04
N VAL A 399 3.99 -28.55 -9.06
CA VAL A 399 5.18 -28.65 -8.21
C VAL A 399 6.50 -28.93 -8.96
N ASP A 400 6.43 -29.61 -10.10
CA ASP A 400 7.62 -29.89 -10.92
C ASP A 400 7.96 -28.76 -11.90
N ARG A 401 7.07 -27.77 -12.04
CA ARG A 401 7.16 -26.67 -13.01
C ARG A 401 6.66 -25.37 -12.39
N ILE A 402 7.12 -25.05 -11.19
CA ILE A 402 6.85 -23.76 -10.56
C ILE A 402 7.44 -22.67 -11.46
N PRO A 403 6.72 -21.60 -11.79
CA PRO A 403 7.15 -20.61 -12.77
C PRO A 403 8.20 -19.63 -12.20
N THR A 404 9.20 -20.14 -11.49
CA THR A 404 10.39 -19.42 -11.01
C THR A 404 11.52 -19.46 -12.03
N ASP A 405 12.51 -18.60 -11.85
CA ASP A 405 13.72 -18.57 -12.68
C ASP A 405 14.89 -17.98 -11.89
N PRO A 406 15.74 -18.83 -11.30
CA PRO A 406 16.96 -18.40 -10.60
C PRO A 406 17.89 -17.49 -11.40
N LYS A 407 17.90 -17.57 -12.75
CA LYS A 407 18.72 -16.68 -13.59
C LYS A 407 18.14 -15.27 -13.65
N ARG A 408 16.80 -15.17 -13.61
CA ARG A 408 16.07 -13.91 -13.43
C ARG A 408 15.91 -13.53 -11.95
N LYS A 409 16.65 -14.19 -11.05
CA LYS A 409 16.70 -13.92 -9.61
C LYS A 409 15.38 -14.15 -8.86
N VAL A 410 14.53 -15.04 -9.37
CA VAL A 410 13.28 -15.43 -8.70
C VAL A 410 13.41 -16.89 -8.27
N TYR A 411 13.35 -17.13 -6.96
CA TYR A 411 13.62 -18.42 -6.33
C TYR A 411 12.43 -18.84 -5.49
N THR A 412 12.07 -20.12 -5.47
CA THR A 412 11.37 -20.66 -4.30
C THR A 412 12.33 -20.74 -3.12
N ILE A 413 11.82 -20.82 -1.88
CA ILE A 413 12.70 -21.03 -0.72
C ILE A 413 13.58 -22.28 -0.88
N TYR A 414 13.06 -23.33 -1.51
CA TYR A 414 13.80 -24.56 -1.75
C TYR A 414 14.97 -24.35 -2.73
N GLU A 415 14.73 -23.59 -3.81
CA GLU A 415 15.77 -23.20 -4.76
C GLU A 415 16.82 -22.29 -4.11
N TRP A 416 16.37 -21.36 -3.26
CA TRP A 416 17.25 -20.44 -2.52
C TRP A 416 18.20 -21.19 -1.57
N LEU A 417 17.68 -22.12 -0.78
CA LEU A 417 18.48 -22.96 0.11
C LEU A 417 19.47 -23.82 -0.67
N LYS A 418 19.09 -24.34 -1.84
CA LYS A 418 20.03 -25.05 -2.73
C LYS A 418 21.08 -24.14 -3.34
N ALA A 419 20.74 -22.90 -3.70
CA ALA A 419 21.72 -21.92 -4.16
C ALA A 419 22.77 -21.59 -3.09
N ILE A 420 22.37 -21.55 -1.81
CA ILE A 420 23.30 -21.42 -0.68
C ILE A 420 24.19 -22.66 -0.56
N TYR A 421 23.60 -23.86 -0.59
CA TYR A 421 24.35 -25.11 -0.51
C TYR A 421 25.40 -25.25 -1.62
N ASN A 422 25.02 -24.91 -2.85
CA ASN A 422 25.90 -24.93 -4.02
C ASN A 422 26.96 -23.83 -4.00
N GLY A 423 26.78 -22.82 -3.15
CA GLY A 423 27.69 -21.67 -3.02
C GLY A 423 27.46 -20.57 -4.04
N ASP A 424 26.37 -20.61 -4.79
CA ASP A 424 25.93 -19.55 -5.71
C ASP A 424 25.45 -18.30 -4.95
N LYS A 425 24.93 -18.52 -3.72
CA LYS A 425 24.45 -17.48 -2.80
C LYS A 425 25.02 -17.69 -1.40
N VAL A 426 24.94 -16.66 -0.57
CA VAL A 426 25.32 -16.71 0.85
C VAL A 426 24.07 -16.60 1.74
N PRO A 427 24.09 -17.11 2.98
CA PRO A 427 22.97 -16.94 3.90
C PRO A 427 22.61 -15.47 4.17
N SER A 428 21.36 -15.23 4.57
CA SER A 428 20.81 -13.93 4.93
C SER A 428 21.25 -13.53 6.33
N ARG A 429 21.26 -12.23 6.62
CA ARG A 429 21.47 -11.78 8.00
C ARG A 429 20.35 -12.31 8.91
N ASN A 430 20.66 -12.54 10.17
CA ASN A 430 19.64 -12.87 11.17
C ASN A 430 18.89 -11.62 11.64
N GLU A 431 17.95 -11.79 12.58
CA GLU A 431 17.13 -10.70 13.16
C GLU A 431 17.95 -9.60 13.86
N PHE A 432 19.22 -9.87 14.18
CA PHE A 432 20.13 -8.94 14.83
C PHE A 432 21.11 -8.26 13.85
N ASP A 433 20.82 -8.31 12.54
CA ASP A 433 21.68 -7.79 11.45
C ASP A 433 23.07 -8.46 11.38
N ALA A 434 23.24 -9.66 11.98
CA ALA A 434 24.47 -10.43 11.93
C ALA A 434 24.46 -11.41 10.75
N ASP A 435 25.51 -11.37 9.92
CA ASP A 435 25.74 -12.38 8.89
C ASP A 435 26.29 -13.69 9.49
N PHE A 436 26.40 -14.73 8.67
CA PHE A 436 26.86 -16.05 9.12
C PHE A 436 28.24 -16.01 9.79
N ILE A 437 29.15 -15.17 9.31
CA ILE A 437 30.50 -15.05 9.87
C ILE A 437 30.46 -14.36 11.22
N ALA A 438 29.70 -13.26 11.33
CA ALA A 438 29.48 -12.55 12.59
C ALA A 438 28.80 -13.46 13.64
N TYR A 439 27.83 -14.28 13.21
CA TYR A 439 27.18 -15.26 14.06
C TYR A 439 28.15 -16.33 14.61
N LEU A 440 28.99 -16.91 13.76
CA LEU A 440 30.00 -17.88 14.22
C LEU A 440 30.97 -17.23 15.21
N HIS A 441 31.36 -15.98 14.96
CA HIS A 441 32.22 -15.23 15.87
C HIS A 441 31.56 -15.00 17.24
N GLU A 442 30.29 -14.64 17.27
CA GLU A 442 29.51 -14.49 18.50
C GLU A 442 29.41 -15.83 19.27
N GLN A 443 29.17 -16.93 18.57
CA GLN A 443 29.09 -18.26 19.17
C GLN A 443 30.42 -18.68 19.80
N LYS A 444 31.55 -18.28 19.21
CA LYS A 444 32.88 -18.45 19.82
C LYS A 444 33.06 -17.58 21.05
N MET A 445 32.72 -16.29 20.97
CA MET A 445 32.87 -15.34 22.08
C MET A 445 32.02 -15.75 23.29
N THR A 446 30.87 -16.39 23.05
CA THR A 446 29.99 -16.94 24.09
C THR A 446 30.38 -18.34 24.56
N GLY A 447 31.46 -18.93 24.01
CA GLY A 447 32.00 -20.23 24.40
C GLY A 447 31.20 -21.45 23.92
N LYS A 448 30.25 -21.27 22.98
CA LYS A 448 29.47 -22.38 22.41
C LYS A 448 30.23 -23.18 21.35
N ILE A 449 31.22 -22.55 20.70
CA ILE A 449 32.13 -23.21 19.76
C ILE A 449 33.58 -22.78 20.03
N THR A 450 34.54 -23.59 19.61
CA THR A 450 35.98 -23.32 19.67
C THR A 450 36.46 -22.52 18.46
N ALA A 451 37.67 -21.97 18.54
CA ALA A 451 38.28 -21.28 17.40
C ALA A 451 38.56 -22.21 16.20
N ALA A 452 38.82 -23.50 16.45
CA ALA A 452 39.01 -24.48 15.37
C ALA A 452 37.67 -24.79 14.66
N GLU A 453 36.59 -24.90 15.42
CA GLU A 453 35.23 -25.09 14.89
C GLU A 453 34.73 -23.85 14.13
N GLU A 454 35.05 -22.64 14.59
CA GLU A 454 34.75 -21.39 13.85
C GLU A 454 35.32 -21.48 12.42
N ILE A 455 36.59 -21.85 12.27
CA ILE A 455 37.27 -21.93 10.97
C ILE A 455 36.68 -23.05 10.09
N SER A 456 36.37 -24.22 10.67
CA SER A 456 35.80 -25.33 9.88
C SER A 456 34.38 -25.02 9.41
N MET A 457 33.55 -24.41 10.26
CA MET A 457 32.15 -24.09 9.95
C MET A 457 32.00 -22.94 8.95
N GLN A 458 32.96 -22.03 8.85
CA GLN A 458 32.89 -20.90 7.90
C GLN A 458 32.69 -21.35 6.45
N ASN A 459 33.33 -22.45 6.05
CA ASN A 459 33.25 -22.99 4.68
C ASN A 459 32.30 -24.19 4.55
N ASP A 460 31.61 -24.57 5.62
CA ASP A 460 30.68 -25.68 5.62
C ASP A 460 29.33 -25.24 5.04
N ARG A 461 29.03 -25.73 3.83
CA ARG A 461 27.80 -25.41 3.10
C ARG A 461 26.54 -25.90 3.80
N GLU A 462 26.62 -27.02 4.50
CA GLU A 462 25.49 -27.53 5.27
C GLU A 462 25.21 -26.61 6.47
N LYS A 463 26.25 -26.14 7.18
CA LYS A 463 26.09 -25.17 8.27
C LYS A 463 25.54 -23.82 7.80
N GLN A 464 25.91 -23.38 6.60
CA GLN A 464 25.35 -22.17 5.99
C GLN A 464 23.85 -22.30 5.74
N VAL A 465 23.41 -23.43 5.17
CA VAL A 465 21.98 -23.73 4.96
C VAL A 465 21.24 -23.82 6.30
N LEU A 466 21.82 -24.51 7.28
CA LEU A 466 21.22 -24.64 8.61
C LEU A 466 21.05 -23.29 9.30
N PHE A 467 21.98 -22.36 9.09
CA PHE A 467 21.82 -20.99 9.57
C PHE A 467 20.62 -20.30 8.90
N GLU A 468 20.44 -20.45 7.58
CA GLU A 468 19.28 -19.88 6.88
C GLU A 468 17.94 -20.47 7.36
N LEU A 469 17.89 -21.80 7.52
CA LEU A 469 16.72 -22.56 8.00
C LEU A 469 16.32 -22.22 9.44
N ASN A 470 17.29 -21.85 10.29
CA ASN A 470 17.05 -21.56 11.70
C ASN A 470 16.91 -20.07 12.03
N ASN A 471 17.16 -19.18 11.06
CA ASN A 471 17.09 -17.73 11.26
C ASN A 471 16.09 -17.09 10.30
N MET A 472 16.52 -16.74 9.08
CA MET A 472 15.70 -15.97 8.13
C MET A 472 14.40 -16.70 7.81
N PHE A 473 14.46 -17.99 7.47
CA PHE A 473 13.32 -18.70 6.91
C PHE A 473 12.08 -18.72 7.85
N PRO A 474 12.17 -19.13 9.12
CA PRO A 474 11.00 -19.17 10.00
C PRO A 474 10.35 -17.81 10.21
N THR A 475 11.17 -16.78 10.37
CA THR A 475 10.73 -15.42 10.64
C THR A 475 10.09 -14.79 9.41
N VAL A 476 10.74 -14.89 8.24
CA VAL A 476 10.23 -14.27 7.01
C VAL A 476 9.00 -14.99 6.48
N ASN A 477 8.93 -16.32 6.62
CA ASN A 477 7.72 -17.09 6.30
C ASN A 477 6.52 -16.59 7.13
N LYS A 478 6.74 -16.29 8.42
CA LYS A 478 5.72 -15.71 9.30
C LYS A 478 5.32 -14.28 8.93
N ILE A 479 6.28 -13.44 8.56
CA ILE A 479 6.01 -12.03 8.23
C ILE A 479 5.25 -11.90 6.90
N THR A 480 5.66 -12.64 5.87
CA THR A 480 5.04 -12.64 4.53
C THR A 480 3.60 -13.16 4.55
N PHE A 481 3.30 -14.13 5.43
CA PHE A 481 1.92 -14.55 5.72
C PHE A 481 1.02 -13.39 6.18
N GLY A 482 1.58 -12.41 6.88
CA GLY A 482 0.91 -11.16 7.27
C GLY A 482 0.14 -11.21 8.59
N ARG A 483 -0.44 -12.35 8.96
CA ARG A 483 -1.16 -12.56 10.23
C ARG A 483 -0.28 -13.24 11.27
N ILE A 484 0.60 -12.46 11.89
CA ILE A 484 1.67 -12.95 12.79
C ILE A 484 1.12 -13.78 13.96
N ILE A 485 -0.05 -13.43 14.50
CA ILE A 485 -0.67 -14.12 15.65
C ILE A 485 -1.27 -15.47 15.23
N ASN A 486 -1.84 -15.53 14.03
CA ASN A 486 -2.57 -16.68 13.50
C ASN A 486 -1.70 -17.57 12.59
N PHE A 487 -0.42 -17.24 12.42
CA PHE A 487 0.50 -17.96 11.56
C PHE A 487 0.58 -19.45 11.91
N CYS A 488 0.44 -20.27 10.87
CA CYS A 488 0.74 -21.69 10.85
C CYS A 488 1.43 -21.98 9.49
N PRO A 489 2.60 -22.66 9.46
CA PRO A 489 3.34 -22.88 8.21
C PRO A 489 2.72 -23.98 7.32
N ILE A 490 1.56 -24.53 7.71
CA ILE A 490 0.85 -25.56 6.95
C ILE A 490 -0.10 -24.90 5.96
N PHE A 491 0.01 -25.30 4.69
CA PHE A 491 -0.94 -24.94 3.66
C PHE A 491 -2.34 -25.43 4.02
N SER A 492 -3.31 -24.52 4.03
CA SER A 492 -4.70 -24.88 4.33
C SER A 492 -5.70 -24.00 3.61
N GLU A 493 -6.82 -24.60 3.21
CA GLU A 493 -7.87 -23.99 2.39
C GLU A 493 -8.42 -22.68 2.96
N HIS A 494 -8.53 -22.57 4.29
CA HIS A 494 -9.08 -21.39 4.97
C HIS A 494 -8.25 -20.11 4.77
N ASN A 495 -6.98 -20.23 4.35
CA ASN A 495 -6.11 -19.10 4.06
C ASN A 495 -6.17 -18.66 2.59
N ILE A 496 -6.86 -19.41 1.73
CA ILE A 496 -6.96 -19.13 0.29
C ILE A 496 -8.16 -18.22 0.05
N LEU A 497 -7.88 -16.94 -0.18
CA LEU A 497 -8.89 -15.92 -0.48
C LEU A 497 -9.15 -15.77 -1.98
N LYS A 498 -8.17 -16.13 -2.82
CA LYS A 498 -8.21 -16.08 -4.28
C LYS A 498 -7.81 -17.41 -4.89
N ASP A 499 -8.20 -17.61 -6.15
CA ASP A 499 -7.77 -18.78 -6.93
C ASP A 499 -6.24 -18.86 -7.00
N LEU A 500 -5.73 -20.10 -6.94
CA LEU A 500 -4.29 -20.35 -6.79
C LEU A 500 -3.49 -20.05 -8.07
N ASP A 501 -4.11 -20.12 -9.24
CA ASP A 501 -3.53 -19.76 -10.53
C ASP A 501 -3.32 -18.25 -10.67
N VAL A 502 -4.30 -17.46 -10.21
CA VAL A 502 -4.22 -15.99 -10.20
C VAL A 502 -3.19 -15.51 -9.18
N SER A 503 -3.20 -16.07 -7.97
CA SER A 503 -2.31 -15.67 -6.87
C SER A 503 -0.89 -16.22 -6.95
N LEU A 504 -0.62 -17.22 -7.80
CA LEU A 504 0.73 -17.78 -7.98
C LEU A 504 1.68 -16.70 -8.53
N VAL A 505 2.77 -16.47 -7.81
CA VAL A 505 3.85 -15.57 -8.23
C VAL A 505 4.74 -16.28 -9.25
N SER A 506 4.94 -15.64 -10.40
CA SER A 506 5.85 -16.10 -11.45
C SER A 506 6.99 -15.11 -11.68
N ALA A 507 8.09 -15.59 -12.27
CA ALA A 507 9.21 -14.74 -12.68
C ALA A 507 8.79 -13.68 -13.71
N GLU A 508 7.78 -13.98 -14.54
CA GLU A 508 7.18 -13.03 -15.49
C GLU A 508 6.45 -11.89 -14.78
N LYS A 509 5.55 -12.21 -13.83
CA LYS A 509 4.83 -11.18 -13.04
C LYS A 509 5.80 -10.29 -12.25
N VAL A 510 6.87 -10.86 -11.69
CA VAL A 510 7.93 -10.10 -11.00
C VAL A 510 8.67 -9.17 -11.97
N GLU A 511 9.02 -9.67 -13.15
CA GLU A 511 9.72 -8.88 -14.18
C GLU A 511 8.85 -7.72 -14.69
N GLU A 512 7.56 -7.96 -14.90
CA GLU A 512 6.57 -6.95 -15.27
C GLU A 512 6.44 -5.87 -14.21
N ALA A 513 6.34 -6.24 -12.93
CA ALA A 513 6.31 -5.30 -11.82
C ALA A 513 7.58 -4.43 -11.76
N PHE A 514 8.78 -5.02 -11.93
CA PHE A 514 10.02 -4.25 -12.00
C PHE A 514 10.13 -3.38 -13.26
N LYS A 515 9.60 -3.80 -14.39
CA LYS A 515 9.49 -2.96 -15.59
C LYS A 515 8.58 -1.76 -15.33
N MET A 516 7.42 -1.98 -14.70
CA MET A 516 6.48 -0.92 -14.31
C MET A 516 7.17 0.08 -13.38
N ILE A 517 7.80 -0.39 -12.31
CA ILE A 517 8.52 0.46 -11.35
C ILE A 517 9.60 1.28 -12.06
N ARG A 518 10.42 0.67 -12.93
CA ARG A 518 11.50 1.38 -13.65
C ARG A 518 10.98 2.35 -14.72
N SER A 519 9.81 2.09 -15.30
CA SER A 519 9.17 3.04 -16.23
C SER A 519 8.71 4.32 -15.53
N LEU A 520 8.54 4.27 -14.21
CA LEU A 520 8.19 5.42 -13.38
C LEU A 520 9.44 5.95 -12.68
N ASP A 521 10.08 5.18 -11.81
CA ASP A 521 11.33 5.49 -11.12
C ASP A 521 12.51 4.70 -11.73
N PHE A 522 13.08 5.23 -12.80
CA PHE A 522 14.18 4.57 -13.54
C PHE A 522 15.44 4.36 -12.70
N SER A 523 15.60 5.10 -11.60
CA SER A 523 16.80 5.06 -10.76
C SER A 523 16.67 4.10 -9.57
N ALA A 524 15.53 3.44 -9.38
CA ALA A 524 15.19 2.64 -8.19
C ALA A 524 16.27 1.65 -7.77
N TYR A 525 16.87 0.95 -8.75
CA TYR A 525 17.84 -0.11 -8.51
C TYR A 525 19.26 0.24 -8.97
N TYR A 526 19.52 1.51 -9.30
CA TYR A 526 20.85 1.97 -9.64
C TYR A 526 21.67 2.29 -8.38
N ARG A 527 22.99 2.09 -8.48
CA ARG A 527 23.96 2.34 -7.42
C ARG A 527 25.08 3.20 -7.97
N ASP A 528 25.37 4.32 -7.32
CA ASP A 528 26.53 5.12 -7.66
C ASP A 528 27.80 4.45 -7.15
N ILE A 529 28.71 4.16 -8.08
CA ILE A 529 30.02 3.61 -7.81
C ILE A 529 31.11 4.45 -8.48
N ILE A 530 32.32 4.35 -7.94
CA ILE A 530 33.49 5.02 -8.51
C ILE A 530 34.14 4.06 -9.51
N TYR A 531 34.12 4.45 -10.78
CA TYR A 531 34.88 3.84 -11.84
C TYR A 531 36.27 4.48 -11.94
N THR A 532 37.30 3.64 -12.03
CA THR A 532 38.68 4.07 -12.19
C THR A 532 39.33 3.25 -13.28
N ASN A 533 39.96 3.89 -14.26
CA ASN A 533 40.73 3.22 -15.29
C ASN A 533 42.00 4.03 -15.61
N PRO A 534 43.08 3.83 -14.83
CA PRO A 534 44.31 4.59 -14.98
C PRO A 534 44.97 4.44 -16.34
N GLU A 535 44.84 3.27 -17.00
CA GLU A 535 45.41 3.01 -18.32
C GLU A 535 44.82 3.93 -19.40
N LEU A 536 43.55 4.29 -19.25
CA LEU A 536 42.85 5.22 -20.14
C LEU A 536 42.89 6.68 -19.64
N GLY A 537 43.67 6.97 -18.59
CA GLY A 537 43.75 8.30 -17.97
C GLY A 537 42.49 8.68 -17.17
N ILE A 538 41.63 7.73 -16.84
CA ILE A 538 40.39 7.94 -16.10
C ILE A 538 40.68 7.75 -14.60
N GLY A 539 40.78 8.87 -13.88
CA GLY A 539 41.09 8.88 -12.44
C GLY A 539 39.96 8.30 -11.59
N LYS A 540 38.88 9.06 -11.41
CA LYS A 540 37.68 8.66 -10.65
C LYS A 540 36.46 9.27 -11.32
N GLU A 541 35.57 8.44 -11.84
CA GLU A 541 34.30 8.86 -12.44
C GLU A 541 33.14 8.18 -11.73
N SER A 542 32.07 8.92 -11.45
CA SER A 542 30.88 8.37 -10.78
C SER A 542 29.92 7.80 -11.81
N ILE A 543 29.78 6.48 -11.83
CA ILE A 543 28.85 5.76 -12.71
C ILE A 543 27.75 5.09 -11.91
N SER A 544 26.60 4.87 -12.54
CA SER A 544 25.41 4.28 -11.97
C SER A 544 25.24 2.88 -12.55
N VAL A 545 25.21 1.86 -11.67
CA VAL A 545 25.08 0.44 -12.07
C VAL A 545 23.78 -0.12 -11.53
N GLU A 546 22.99 -0.76 -12.40
CA GLU A 546 21.74 -1.41 -12.01
C GLU A 546 22.01 -2.74 -11.30
N VAL A 547 21.39 -2.93 -10.13
CA VAL A 547 21.42 -4.18 -9.39
C VAL A 547 20.02 -4.52 -8.90
N LEU A 548 19.33 -5.37 -9.66
CA LEU A 548 18.01 -5.90 -9.28
C LEU A 548 18.11 -6.84 -8.07
N PRO A 549 17.09 -6.84 -7.18
CA PRO A 549 17.06 -7.71 -6.00
C PRO A 549 16.85 -9.18 -6.37
N ASP A 550 17.21 -10.07 -5.44
CA ASP A 550 16.73 -11.46 -5.45
C ASP A 550 15.34 -11.51 -4.81
N ILE A 551 14.37 -12.13 -5.50
CA ILE A 551 13.02 -12.41 -5.00
C ILE A 551 12.95 -13.85 -4.52
N ILE A 552 12.62 -14.05 -3.25
CA ILE A 552 12.50 -15.39 -2.65
C ILE A 552 11.05 -15.63 -2.23
N LEU A 553 10.44 -16.66 -2.80
CA LEU A 553 9.05 -17.03 -2.56
C LEU A 553 8.95 -17.92 -1.32
N MET A 554 8.26 -17.42 -0.30
CA MET A 554 7.99 -18.14 0.94
C MET A 554 6.87 -19.17 0.72
N PRO A 555 6.95 -20.36 1.35
CA PRO A 555 6.03 -21.48 1.14
C PRO A 555 4.74 -21.29 1.95
N ASN A 556 4.02 -20.22 1.66
CA ASN A 556 2.76 -19.88 2.30
C ASN A 556 1.81 -19.16 1.34
N VAL A 557 0.56 -19.01 1.81
CA VAL A 557 -0.45 -18.15 1.20
C VAL A 557 -0.52 -16.88 2.03
N GLY A 558 -0.03 -15.76 1.50
CA GLY A 558 0.18 -14.56 2.31
C GLY A 558 -0.17 -13.26 1.60
N ILE A 559 -0.10 -12.18 2.37
CA ILE A 559 -0.57 -10.83 1.98
C ILE A 559 0.52 -9.76 2.09
N ARG A 560 1.72 -10.09 2.57
CA ARG A 560 2.80 -9.11 2.78
C ARG A 560 4.08 -9.50 2.06
N GLY A 561 4.83 -8.47 1.66
CA GLY A 561 6.23 -8.60 1.29
C GLY A 561 7.15 -8.10 2.39
N VAL A 562 8.44 -8.47 2.32
CA VAL A 562 9.51 -7.99 3.20
C VAL A 562 10.76 -7.69 2.38
N ALA A 563 11.38 -6.53 2.60
CA ALA A 563 12.74 -6.25 2.16
C ALA A 563 13.68 -6.58 3.34
N TRP A 564 14.31 -7.75 3.30
CA TRP A 564 15.06 -8.28 4.45
C TRP A 564 16.45 -7.66 4.59
N GLN A 565 17.11 -7.42 3.45
CA GLN A 565 18.43 -6.77 3.43
C GLN A 565 18.65 -6.06 2.10
N GLU A 566 19.27 -4.89 2.16
CA GLU A 566 19.53 -4.00 1.03
C GLU A 566 20.82 -4.36 0.25
N ILE A 567 21.77 -5.03 0.92
CA ILE A 567 23.04 -5.50 0.34
C ILE A 567 23.54 -6.77 1.05
N GLU A 568 24.36 -7.54 0.36
CA GLU A 568 25.18 -8.62 0.92
C GLU A 568 26.57 -8.10 1.32
N GLY A 569 27.00 -8.42 2.55
CA GLY A 569 28.30 -8.00 3.09
C GLY A 569 28.49 -6.48 3.09
N ARG A 570 29.64 -6.02 2.58
CA ARG A 570 30.02 -4.59 2.53
C ARG A 570 29.93 -3.97 1.13
N LYS A 571 29.88 -4.80 0.08
CA LYS A 571 29.92 -4.32 -1.30
C LYS A 571 28.54 -3.80 -1.69
N ARG A 572 28.44 -2.53 -2.07
CA ARG A 572 27.15 -1.86 -2.37
C ARG A 572 26.48 -2.32 -3.67
N THR A 573 27.18 -3.10 -4.49
CA THR A 573 26.69 -3.62 -5.78
C THR A 573 26.24 -5.08 -5.68
N THR A 574 25.91 -5.56 -4.48
CA THR A 574 25.32 -6.88 -4.28
C THR A 574 23.79 -6.76 -4.30
N PRO A 575 23.07 -7.81 -4.70
CA PRO A 575 21.61 -7.81 -4.71
C PRO A 575 21.02 -7.59 -3.31
N ALA A 576 19.93 -6.83 -3.25
CA ALA A 576 19.04 -6.84 -2.10
C ALA A 576 18.23 -8.15 -2.07
N ARG A 577 17.61 -8.49 -0.95
CA ARG A 577 16.74 -9.66 -0.81
C ARG A 577 15.34 -9.23 -0.41
N MET A 578 14.39 -9.55 -1.27
CA MET A 578 12.98 -9.29 -1.05
C MET A 578 12.22 -10.62 -1.04
N MET A 579 11.29 -10.75 -0.12
CA MET A 579 10.52 -11.97 0.06
C MET A 579 9.04 -11.67 -0.03
N VAL A 580 8.34 -12.51 -0.77
CA VAL A 580 6.88 -12.50 -0.92
C VAL A 580 6.38 -13.93 -0.80
N SER A 581 5.07 -14.12 -0.65
CA SER A 581 4.48 -15.45 -0.62
C SER A 581 4.44 -16.05 -2.01
N ILE A 582 4.60 -17.38 -2.13
CA ILE A 582 4.45 -18.07 -3.43
C ILE A 582 3.02 -17.92 -3.98
N PHE A 583 2.03 -17.90 -3.08
CA PHE A 583 0.67 -17.47 -3.38
C PHE A 583 0.43 -16.13 -2.71
N GLN A 584 0.51 -15.06 -3.50
CA GLN A 584 0.36 -13.69 -3.04
C GLN A 584 -1.10 -13.27 -3.22
N MET A 585 -1.79 -13.03 -2.11
CA MET A 585 -3.21 -12.69 -2.09
C MET A 585 -3.44 -11.21 -2.43
N GLU A 586 -2.52 -10.33 -2.04
CA GLU A 586 -2.53 -8.92 -2.43
C GLU A 586 -1.91 -8.69 -3.83
N ASP A 587 -2.13 -7.52 -4.43
CA ASP A 587 -1.49 -7.20 -5.71
C ASP A 587 0.05 -7.19 -5.60
N LEU A 588 0.69 -8.03 -6.40
CA LEU A 588 2.15 -8.21 -6.38
C LEU A 588 2.87 -6.91 -6.75
N THR A 589 2.34 -6.16 -7.70
CA THR A 589 2.96 -4.92 -8.19
C THR A 589 3.00 -3.87 -7.07
N ASN A 590 1.88 -3.65 -6.37
CA ASN A 590 1.78 -2.76 -5.23
C ASN A 590 2.72 -3.18 -4.09
N ILE A 591 2.85 -4.48 -3.83
CA ILE A 591 3.82 -4.99 -2.85
C ILE A 591 5.25 -4.65 -3.28
N LEU A 592 5.62 -4.90 -4.54
CA LEU A 592 6.97 -4.61 -5.01
C LEU A 592 7.26 -3.10 -5.07
N VAL A 593 6.26 -2.25 -5.31
CA VAL A 593 6.38 -0.78 -5.16
C VAL A 593 6.69 -0.44 -3.71
N ARG A 594 5.92 -0.97 -2.75
CA ARG A 594 6.15 -0.79 -1.32
C ARG A 594 7.56 -1.24 -0.89
N LEU A 595 7.98 -2.43 -1.30
CA LEU A 595 9.31 -2.97 -1.00
C LEU A 595 10.42 -2.13 -1.64
N THR A 596 10.15 -1.49 -2.77
CA THR A 596 11.09 -0.56 -3.40
C THR A 596 11.23 0.73 -2.60
N GLY A 597 10.14 1.23 -2.02
CA GLY A 597 10.19 2.33 -1.05
C GLY A 597 11.04 1.97 0.17
N ASP A 598 10.84 0.80 0.77
CA ASP A 598 11.66 0.34 1.91
C ASP A 598 13.14 0.22 1.51
N PHE A 599 13.38 -0.41 0.36
CA PHE A 599 14.72 -0.55 -0.22
C PHE A 599 15.41 0.82 -0.45
N ARG A 600 14.71 1.80 -1.03
CA ARG A 600 15.21 3.17 -1.23
C ARG A 600 15.67 3.81 0.08
N TRP A 601 14.85 3.66 1.12
CA TRP A 601 15.12 4.21 2.44
C TRP A 601 16.35 3.55 3.10
N GLU A 602 16.37 2.22 3.17
CA GLU A 602 17.45 1.48 3.83
C GLU A 602 18.76 1.57 3.05
N MET A 603 18.71 1.58 1.71
CA MET A 603 19.90 1.79 0.88
C MET A 603 20.49 3.20 1.10
N CYS A 604 19.65 4.24 1.18
CA CYS A 604 20.12 5.59 1.48
C CYS A 604 20.79 5.63 2.87
N LYS A 605 20.16 5.06 3.89
CA LYS A 605 20.78 4.92 5.23
C LYS A 605 22.11 4.18 5.18
N ARG A 606 22.22 3.09 4.41
CA ARG A 606 23.48 2.34 4.23
C ARG A 606 24.57 3.15 3.54
N VAL A 607 24.20 4.01 2.58
CA VAL A 607 25.14 4.90 1.88
C VAL A 607 25.66 5.99 2.81
N GLN A 608 24.78 6.64 3.59
CA GLN A 608 25.12 7.75 4.47
C GLN A 608 25.72 7.32 5.83
N GLY A 609 25.48 6.07 6.25
CA GLY A 609 25.98 5.55 7.52
C GLY A 609 25.44 6.33 8.71
N ALA A 610 26.32 6.79 9.61
CA ALA A 610 25.92 7.51 10.82
C ALA A 610 25.28 8.88 10.57
N ARG A 611 25.43 9.45 9.36
CA ARG A 611 24.93 10.78 8.98
C ARG A 611 23.61 10.73 8.20
N TRP A 612 22.90 9.60 8.22
CA TRP A 612 21.68 9.42 7.42
C TRP A 612 20.56 10.43 7.70
N ASN A 613 20.55 11.08 8.86
CA ASN A 613 19.61 12.11 9.28
C ASN A 613 20.24 13.52 9.39
N ASP A 614 21.47 13.70 8.93
CA ASP A 614 22.18 14.98 9.01
C ASP A 614 21.84 15.85 7.78
N VAL A 615 21.14 16.96 8.01
CA VAL A 615 20.71 17.88 6.93
C VAL A 615 21.89 18.64 6.31
N SER A 616 23.06 18.70 6.97
CA SER A 616 24.27 19.26 6.36
C SER A 616 24.78 18.42 5.18
N GLU A 617 24.42 17.13 5.15
CA GLU A 617 24.60 16.22 4.04
C GLU A 617 23.24 15.88 3.43
N ALA A 618 22.79 16.72 2.50
CA ALA A 618 21.50 16.57 1.82
C ALA A 618 21.38 15.16 1.17
N SER A 619 20.38 14.42 1.61
CA SER A 619 20.04 13.09 1.14
C SER A 619 18.54 12.85 1.26
N LEU A 620 18.05 11.80 0.61
CA LEU A 620 16.64 11.38 0.70
C LEU A 620 16.19 11.26 2.15
N THR A 621 16.98 10.58 2.98
CA THR A 621 16.61 10.29 4.36
C THR A 621 16.76 11.50 5.26
N SER A 622 17.79 12.35 5.06
CA SER A 622 18.00 13.54 5.91
C SER A 622 16.96 14.61 5.64
N GLU A 623 16.64 14.91 4.38
CA GLU A 623 15.61 15.90 4.04
C GLU A 623 14.20 15.42 4.42
N TYR A 624 13.88 14.14 4.18
CA TYR A 624 12.57 13.61 4.53
C TYR A 624 12.37 13.54 6.06
N PHE A 625 13.42 13.19 6.80
CA PHE A 625 13.40 13.21 8.26
C PHE A 625 13.15 14.63 8.79
N ASP A 626 13.88 15.63 8.31
CA ASP A 626 13.70 17.03 8.69
C ASP A 626 12.28 17.54 8.35
N TYR A 627 11.80 17.23 7.15
CA TYR A 627 10.44 17.55 6.71
C TYR A 627 9.38 17.06 7.69
N ILE A 628 9.38 15.77 8.01
CA ILE A 628 8.39 15.19 8.94
C ILE A 628 8.62 15.66 10.38
N GLN A 629 9.86 15.93 10.80
CA GLN A 629 10.14 16.37 12.16
C GLN A 629 9.64 17.81 12.41
N PHE A 630 9.79 18.70 11.42
CA PHE A 630 9.54 20.13 11.57
C PHE A 630 8.32 20.65 10.79
N TYR A 631 7.46 19.76 10.26
CA TYR A 631 6.30 20.13 9.44
C TYR A 631 5.39 21.20 10.07
N LYS A 632 5.19 21.18 11.40
CA LYS A 632 4.36 22.17 12.12
C LYS A 632 4.84 23.61 11.91
N LYS A 633 6.16 23.82 11.86
CA LYS A 633 6.80 25.13 11.71
C LYS A 633 7.07 25.52 10.25
N ASN A 634 6.88 24.58 9.32
CA ASN A 634 7.14 24.81 7.90
C ASN A 634 6.11 25.82 7.33
N ARG A 635 6.61 26.87 6.66
CA ARG A 635 5.79 27.94 6.07
C ARG A 635 5.28 27.57 4.67
N ASP A 636 5.87 26.58 4.02
CA ASP A 636 5.46 26.08 2.70
C ASP A 636 4.29 25.09 2.79
N LEU A 637 3.83 24.76 4.00
CA LEU A 637 2.68 23.90 4.26
C LEU A 637 1.48 24.73 4.72
N SER A 638 0.33 24.53 4.07
CA SER A 638 -0.96 25.06 4.54
C SER A 638 -1.37 24.40 5.86
N ALA A 639 -2.37 24.97 6.55
CA ALA A 639 -2.96 24.36 7.73
C ALA A 639 -3.47 22.93 7.43
N ASP A 640 -4.24 22.78 6.34
CA ASP A 640 -4.76 21.48 5.88
C ASP A 640 -3.64 20.47 5.60
N ALA A 641 -2.52 20.90 5.01
CA ALA A 641 -1.38 20.01 4.76
C ALA A 641 -0.72 19.55 6.06
N LYS A 642 -0.69 20.37 7.12
CA LYS A 642 -0.15 20.00 8.42
C LYS A 642 -1.04 18.98 9.12
N ASP A 643 -2.36 19.16 9.06
CA ASP A 643 -3.30 18.21 9.66
C ASP A 643 -3.27 16.86 8.94
N LYS A 644 -3.12 16.84 7.61
CA LYS A 644 -2.84 15.61 6.84
C LYS A 644 -1.61 14.87 7.36
N ILE A 645 -0.50 15.57 7.55
CA ILE A 645 0.74 14.94 8.01
C ILE A 645 0.57 14.36 9.41
N LYS A 646 -0.17 15.04 10.31
CA LYS A 646 -0.51 14.53 11.65
C LYS A 646 -1.24 13.18 11.54
N LEU A 647 -2.30 13.12 10.73
CA LEU A 647 -3.10 11.91 10.52
C LEU A 647 -2.29 10.79 9.85
N SER A 648 -1.54 11.11 8.80
CA SER A 648 -0.69 10.13 8.10
C SER A 648 0.39 9.55 9.03
N MET A 649 0.96 10.36 9.93
CA MET A 649 1.92 9.88 10.92
C MET A 649 1.30 8.92 11.94
N GLN A 650 0.07 9.17 12.38
CA GLN A 650 -0.68 8.23 13.21
C GLN A 650 -0.90 6.91 12.48
N LYS A 651 -1.37 6.95 11.22
CA LYS A 651 -1.54 5.75 10.39
C LYS A 651 -0.21 5.02 10.12
N ALA A 652 0.91 5.75 10.09
CA ALA A 652 2.27 5.22 9.96
C ALA A 652 2.87 4.75 11.31
N LYS A 653 2.08 4.68 12.40
CA LYS A 653 2.53 4.31 13.75
C LYS A 653 3.73 5.14 14.23
N ASN A 654 3.75 6.42 13.88
CA ASN A 654 4.84 7.36 14.13
C ASN A 654 6.21 6.95 13.55
N SER A 655 6.25 6.06 12.57
CA SER A 655 7.46 5.66 11.87
C SER A 655 7.73 6.57 10.67
N PHE A 656 8.85 7.29 10.71
CA PHE A 656 9.31 8.13 9.59
C PHE A 656 9.54 7.29 8.32
N LYS A 657 10.05 6.07 8.47
CA LYS A 657 10.24 5.14 7.37
C LYS A 657 8.91 4.74 6.74
N GLU A 658 7.94 4.38 7.57
CA GLU A 658 6.61 4.00 7.06
C GLU A 658 5.92 5.18 6.38
N MET A 659 6.06 6.39 6.94
CA MET A 659 5.57 7.62 6.32
C MET A 659 6.21 7.86 4.95
N PHE A 660 7.53 7.63 4.82
CA PHE A 660 8.22 7.70 3.53
C PHE A 660 7.72 6.65 2.54
N ILE A 661 7.58 5.40 2.97
CA ILE A 661 7.13 4.30 2.11
C ILE A 661 5.75 4.61 1.53
N ARG A 662 4.82 5.14 2.34
CA ARG A 662 3.48 5.53 1.88
C ARG A 662 3.50 6.70 0.89
N ASP A 663 4.32 7.72 1.15
CA ASP A 663 4.50 8.83 0.20
C ASP A 663 5.15 8.33 -1.12
N TYR A 664 6.06 7.35 -1.05
CA TYR A 664 6.66 6.71 -2.22
C TYR A 664 5.67 5.84 -3.01
N GLU A 665 4.82 5.06 -2.33
CA GLU A 665 3.71 4.36 -2.98
C GLU A 665 2.81 5.35 -3.73
N ALA A 666 2.45 6.47 -3.09
CA ALA A 666 1.64 7.50 -3.73
C ALA A 666 2.36 8.21 -4.88
N TRP A 667 3.68 8.37 -4.77
CA TRP A 667 4.55 8.91 -5.82
C TRP A 667 4.51 8.06 -7.09
N VAL A 668 4.69 6.75 -6.92
CA VAL A 668 4.73 5.82 -8.05
C VAL A 668 3.33 5.62 -8.63
N LEU A 669 2.34 5.28 -7.80
CA LEU A 669 1.02 4.85 -8.28
C LEU A 669 0.13 6.02 -8.76
N TYR A 670 0.18 7.18 -8.09
CA TYR A 670 -0.74 8.29 -8.39
C TYR A 670 -0.05 9.49 -9.06
N GLU A 671 1.06 9.99 -8.50
CA GLU A 671 1.75 11.17 -9.05
C GLU A 671 2.35 10.86 -10.43
N GLY A 672 2.91 9.67 -10.61
CA GLY A 672 3.39 9.18 -11.90
C GLY A 672 2.31 9.21 -12.98
N SER A 673 1.05 8.92 -12.61
CA SER A 673 -0.13 8.94 -13.46
C SER A 673 -0.74 10.34 -13.68
N GLY A 674 -0.16 11.38 -13.07
CA GLY A 674 -0.65 12.76 -13.17
C GLY A 674 -1.75 13.12 -12.17
N SER A 675 -2.00 12.27 -11.17
CA SER A 675 -2.94 12.52 -10.08
C SER A 675 -2.18 12.98 -8.82
N PRO A 676 -2.06 14.31 -8.56
CA PRO A 676 -1.28 14.80 -7.43
C PRO A 676 -1.95 14.46 -6.09
N ARG A 677 -1.26 13.68 -5.25
CA ARG A 677 -1.70 13.27 -3.90
C ARG A 677 -0.81 13.85 -2.79
N LEU A 678 0.44 14.20 -3.13
CA LEU A 678 1.45 14.66 -2.19
C LEU A 678 1.38 16.18 -1.97
N ASN A 679 1.95 16.67 -0.87
CA ASN A 679 2.14 18.11 -0.70
C ASN A 679 3.41 18.59 -1.43
N LYS A 680 3.61 19.91 -1.50
CA LYS A 680 4.76 20.50 -2.20
C LYS A 680 6.11 20.00 -1.69
N VAL A 681 6.25 19.81 -0.38
CA VAL A 681 7.54 19.46 0.25
C VAL A 681 7.90 18.01 -0.03
N SER A 682 7.01 17.05 0.26
CA SER A 682 7.29 15.63 -0.01
C SER A 682 7.50 15.34 -1.49
N ARG A 683 6.71 15.98 -2.36
CA ARG A 683 6.90 15.94 -3.82
C ARG A 683 8.29 16.40 -4.25
N THR A 684 8.79 17.50 -3.67
CA THR A 684 10.11 18.04 -4.00
C THR A 684 11.23 17.08 -3.62
N ILE A 685 11.13 16.46 -2.44
CA ILE A 685 12.10 15.47 -1.96
C ILE A 685 12.09 14.23 -2.87
N LEU A 686 10.90 13.65 -3.11
CA LEU A 686 10.76 12.45 -3.95
C LEU A 686 11.22 12.71 -5.39
N PHE A 687 10.88 13.84 -5.99
CA PHE A 687 11.36 14.16 -7.34
C PHE A 687 12.89 14.32 -7.41
N THR A 688 13.52 14.80 -6.34
CA THR A 688 14.98 15.01 -6.29
C THR A 688 15.74 13.68 -6.22
N TYR A 689 15.23 12.72 -5.44
CA TYR A 689 15.95 11.48 -5.12
C TYR A 689 15.39 10.22 -5.80
N CYS A 690 14.12 10.24 -6.19
CA CYS A 690 13.40 9.20 -6.93
C CYS A 690 12.77 9.82 -8.21
N PRO A 691 13.59 10.41 -9.11
CA PRO A 691 13.10 11.15 -10.27
C PRO A 691 12.32 10.24 -11.22
N PHE A 692 11.23 10.79 -11.76
CA PHE A 692 10.46 10.08 -12.78
C PHE A 692 11.26 9.83 -14.05
N ALA A 693 10.98 8.77 -14.81
CA ALA A 693 11.55 8.52 -16.13
C ALA A 693 11.16 9.63 -17.14
N LYS A 694 11.97 9.80 -18.18
CA LYS A 694 11.85 10.89 -19.16
C LYS A 694 10.47 11.01 -19.79
N GLU A 695 9.83 9.89 -20.12
CA GLU A 695 8.49 9.87 -20.72
C GLU A 695 7.45 10.49 -19.78
N ILE A 696 7.50 10.12 -18.50
CA ILE A 696 6.64 10.65 -17.45
C ILE A 696 6.95 12.13 -17.21
N ARG A 697 8.24 12.51 -17.16
CA ARG A 697 8.65 13.91 -17.02
C ARG A 697 8.09 14.77 -18.15
N ASN A 698 8.14 14.28 -19.40
CA ASN A 698 7.58 14.98 -20.56
C ASN A 698 6.06 15.15 -20.45
N ARG A 699 5.32 14.13 -20.00
CA ARG A 699 3.88 14.20 -19.76
C ARG A 699 3.52 15.22 -18.67
N LEU A 700 4.27 15.22 -17.57
CA LEU A 700 4.01 16.10 -16.42
C LEU A 700 4.48 17.55 -16.64
N LYS A 701 5.29 17.82 -17.67
CA LYS A 701 5.85 19.16 -17.97
C LYS A 701 4.79 20.25 -18.19
N ALA A 702 3.60 19.87 -18.67
CA ALA A 702 2.48 20.78 -18.85
C ALA A 702 1.85 21.23 -17.52
N ASN A 703 2.01 20.46 -16.45
CA ASN A 703 1.41 20.73 -15.15
C ASN A 703 2.30 21.72 -14.34
N PRO A 704 1.79 22.92 -13.98
CA PRO A 704 2.56 23.91 -13.25
C PRO A 704 3.15 23.43 -11.92
N LEU A 705 2.55 22.41 -11.29
CA LEU A 705 3.01 21.85 -10.02
C LEU A 705 4.42 21.26 -10.08
N TYR A 706 4.86 20.77 -11.25
CA TYR A 706 6.18 20.13 -11.41
C TYR A 706 7.25 21.05 -12.01
N LYS A 707 6.86 22.21 -12.54
CA LYS A 707 7.75 23.07 -13.34
C LYS A 707 9.05 23.44 -12.62
N GLU A 708 8.95 23.91 -11.39
CA GLU A 708 10.12 24.34 -10.60
C GLU A 708 11.10 23.19 -10.33
N MET A 709 10.58 21.98 -10.12
CA MET A 709 11.38 20.78 -9.89
C MET A 709 12.04 20.28 -11.18
N MET A 710 11.30 20.31 -12.29
CA MET A 710 11.79 19.96 -13.63
C MET A 710 12.95 20.87 -14.04
N ASP A 711 12.80 22.18 -13.90
CA ASP A 711 13.85 23.15 -14.28
C ASP A 711 15.14 22.89 -13.47
N ARG A 712 15.02 22.62 -12.16
CA ARG A 712 16.16 22.25 -11.30
C ARG A 712 16.83 20.95 -11.72
N TYR A 713 16.04 19.95 -12.10
CA TYR A 713 16.54 18.66 -12.56
C TYR A 713 17.26 18.80 -13.91
N ASP A 714 16.66 19.51 -14.89
CA ASP A 714 17.22 19.72 -16.22
C ASP A 714 18.57 20.44 -16.16
N ILE A 715 18.73 21.40 -15.26
CA ILE A 715 20.02 22.09 -15.03
C ILE A 715 21.08 21.10 -14.53
N LYS A 716 20.78 20.32 -13.48
CA LYS A 716 21.71 19.33 -12.92
C LYS A 716 22.06 18.25 -13.94
N LEU A 717 21.07 17.80 -14.71
CA LEU A 717 21.25 16.79 -15.74
C LEU A 717 22.13 17.30 -16.88
N SER A 718 21.88 18.53 -17.35
CA SER A 718 22.68 19.15 -18.43
C SER A 718 24.16 19.30 -18.04
N GLN A 719 24.44 19.62 -16.78
CA GLN A 719 25.82 19.67 -16.25
C GLN A 719 26.50 18.30 -16.31
N LYS A 720 25.80 17.24 -15.87
CA LYS A 720 26.32 15.85 -15.94
C LYS A 720 26.55 15.41 -17.39
N ILE A 721 25.59 15.65 -18.28
CA ILE A 721 25.71 15.32 -19.71
C ILE A 721 26.90 16.05 -20.33
N HIS A 722 27.07 17.35 -20.04
CA HIS A 722 28.20 18.11 -20.55
C HIS A 722 29.56 17.57 -20.08
N HIS A 723 29.68 17.18 -18.81
CA HIS A 723 30.88 16.53 -18.28
C HIS A 723 31.23 15.25 -19.06
N TYR A 724 30.25 14.35 -19.24
CA TYR A 724 30.45 13.09 -19.96
C TYR A 724 30.74 13.30 -21.45
N ASN A 725 30.10 14.28 -22.11
CA ASN A 725 30.41 14.63 -23.50
C ASN A 725 31.86 15.12 -23.65
N ASN A 726 32.35 15.94 -22.71
CA ASN A 726 33.73 16.39 -22.70
C ASN A 726 34.71 15.22 -22.46
N LEU A 727 34.35 14.28 -21.58
CA LEU A 727 35.14 13.06 -21.34
C LEU A 727 35.22 12.19 -22.60
N PHE A 728 34.10 11.98 -23.30
CA PHE A 728 34.06 11.24 -24.56
C PHE A 728 34.86 11.92 -25.67
N GLN A 729 34.78 13.25 -25.76
CA GLN A 729 35.57 13.99 -26.72
C GLN A 729 37.07 13.85 -26.45
N LYS A 730 37.51 13.85 -25.18
CA LYS A 730 38.91 13.59 -24.82
C LYS A 730 39.36 12.20 -25.25
N LEU A 731 38.58 11.15 -24.96
CA LEU A 731 38.89 9.78 -25.37
C LEU A 731 38.93 9.62 -26.91
N LYS A 732 38.01 10.28 -27.61
CA LYS A 732 37.98 10.29 -29.08
C LYS A 732 39.22 10.98 -29.66
N ASN A 733 39.64 12.10 -29.07
CA ASN A 733 40.85 12.82 -29.51
C ASN A 733 42.13 12.00 -29.29
N THR A 734 42.15 11.07 -28.34
CA THR A 734 43.28 10.17 -28.09
C THR A 734 43.17 8.83 -28.84
N ASN A 735 42.22 8.69 -29.77
CA ASN A 735 41.91 7.43 -30.48
C ASN A 735 41.64 6.24 -29.54
N THR A 736 41.09 6.52 -28.36
CA THR A 736 40.77 5.53 -27.34
C THR A 736 39.28 5.15 -27.44
N PRO A 737 38.93 3.85 -27.50
CA PRO A 737 37.54 3.41 -27.44
C PRO A 737 36.89 3.84 -26.11
N VAL A 738 35.64 4.31 -26.16
CA VAL A 738 34.90 4.66 -24.94
C VAL A 738 34.52 3.38 -24.19
N PRO A 739 34.92 3.20 -22.92
CA PRO A 739 34.53 2.05 -22.11
C PRO A 739 33.01 1.89 -22.00
N GLU A 740 32.55 0.63 -21.95
CA GLU A 740 31.13 0.30 -21.84
C GLU A 740 30.49 0.93 -20.58
N GLU A 741 31.22 0.99 -19.47
CA GLU A 741 30.73 1.57 -18.23
C GLU A 741 30.36 3.05 -18.36
N LEU A 742 31.15 3.81 -19.14
CA LEU A 742 30.85 5.21 -19.38
C LEU A 742 29.71 5.38 -20.41
N GLN A 743 29.61 4.49 -21.40
CA GLN A 743 28.49 4.47 -22.34
C GLN A 743 27.17 4.20 -21.62
N ASN A 744 27.16 3.21 -20.73
CA ASN A 744 26.02 2.87 -19.88
C ASN A 744 25.65 4.06 -18.98
N GLN A 745 26.64 4.77 -18.43
CA GLN A 745 26.37 5.98 -17.66
C GLN A 745 25.74 7.07 -18.52
N ARG A 746 26.17 7.26 -19.77
CA ARG A 746 25.54 8.22 -20.67
C ARG A 746 24.09 7.84 -20.98
N ALA A 747 23.81 6.55 -21.19
CA ALA A 747 22.48 6.03 -21.43
C ALA A 747 21.57 6.22 -20.20
N PHE A 748 22.07 5.96 -18.99
CA PHE A 748 21.37 6.24 -17.74
C PHE A 748 20.95 7.70 -17.59
N LEU A 749 21.81 8.65 -18.00
CA LEU A 749 21.49 10.08 -17.97
C LEU A 749 20.41 10.47 -19.02
N ASP A 750 20.13 9.63 -20.02
CA ASP A 750 19.07 9.88 -21.01
C ASP A 750 17.71 9.27 -20.61
N MET A 751 17.64 8.49 -19.52
CA MET A 751 16.44 7.79 -19.04
C MET A 751 15.40 8.69 -18.38
#